data_AF-A0A649WI53-F1
#
_entry.id   AF-A0A649WI53-F1
#
_cell.length_a   1.000
_cell.length_b   1.000
_cell.length_c   1.000
_cell.angle_alpha   90.00
_cell.angle_beta   90.00
_cell.angle_gamma   90.00
#
_symmetry.space_group_name_H-M   'P 1'
#
loop_
_entity.id
_entity.type
_entity.pdbx_description
1 polymer ?
#
loop_
_entity_poly.entity_id
_entity_poly.type
_entity_poly.pdbx_seq_one_letter_code
_entity_poly.pdbx_strand_id
1 'polypeptide(L)'
;MFILFKIKYTNKEFVTIGNLQRLNSNDKIWYLDWIINNMINKTEYYNETPIESIIFSFGFKRGRAPNKEIYNQNLIFQNYHNLNLPITINPLKYGKFIKQVNNIFVIQINDKNTAIITQFKDHNEVEIISGGNIIIKFKDEFVSENKFVRILDNKKFYFENNKEILFIKEMKTKFISKLAKSKTLNNKFITLDIETYIKDNVLEPFLISIFDGKDSKTFCLWDYKNSEELIINALKSIMIRKYNGYKIYVHNLAKFDVIFLLKYLVKLGLVDPIIHNGRIISINLNYGKNNEYNLQFKDSYLILLASLVDLTKGFNVKTLKSVFPYLFTNENNFNYEGKVPHFKFFDNKLTLDQYNNYKSKFNNNWNLKKEAIKYCEVDCISLYQVIDKFADMIFNLFGINIHKYPTLPSLAFAIFRSNFMSENIIPQLSGKIANDIRSGYTGGAVDVYIPKAKRGTKTYCYDANSLYPSNMIDKLMPVGLPSYFKGDITKVDPNAFGFFYCKISAPDNLLHPIIQTHVKTLDGIRTMAPLGQWNDMIFSEEINNAIKLGYKFEILWGYTFKGEIIFKDYVKFFHNLRKEYPKSHPLNYIAKIFLNSLYGRFGMDDQFNIINIIHKDFYPDFENKYFDNIIEKIDLDDYVLVFYNKTDSEEDNSTHNVSISIAAAITAYARIHMSQFKNNPDFKLFYTDTDSIFVNKALADYLVSNTKLGKMKLENVLTKAIFISPKVYCLLTVDGKFNL
;
A
#
# COMPACT_ATOMS: atom_id res chain seq x y z
N MET A 1 -15.44 -4.10 72.75
CA MET A 1 -16.92 -4.20 72.79
C MET A 1 -17.35 -5.56 72.29
N PHE A 2 -18.31 -6.22 72.94
CA PHE A 2 -18.99 -7.39 72.40
C PHE A 2 -20.35 -6.92 71.89
N ILE A 3 -20.73 -7.29 70.67
CA ILE A 3 -21.96 -6.79 70.05
C ILE A 3 -22.65 -7.89 69.26
N LEU A 4 -23.97 -7.95 69.38
CA LEU A 4 -24.84 -8.88 68.68
C LEU A 4 -25.88 -8.09 67.90
N PHE A 5 -26.07 -8.46 66.63
CA PHE A 5 -27.00 -7.82 65.71
C PHE A 5 -28.27 -8.65 65.59
N LYS A 6 -29.44 -8.03 65.78
CA LYS A 6 -30.75 -8.65 65.66
C LYS A 6 -31.70 -7.78 64.86
N ILE A 7 -32.67 -8.43 64.24
CA ILE A 7 -33.77 -7.79 63.52
C ILE A 7 -35.08 -8.19 64.19
N LYS A 8 -36.00 -7.24 64.32
CA LYS A 8 -37.38 -7.49 64.70
C LYS A 8 -38.27 -7.27 63.50
N TYR A 9 -39.07 -8.26 63.14
CA TYR A 9 -40.04 -8.19 62.05
C TYR A 9 -41.39 -7.63 62.54
N THR A 10 -42.22 -7.14 61.61
CA THR A 10 -43.55 -6.60 61.92
C THR A 10 -44.50 -7.63 62.56
N ASN A 11 -44.24 -8.93 62.38
CA ASN A 11 -44.94 -10.03 63.07
C ASN A 11 -44.45 -10.28 64.51
N LYS A 12 -43.57 -9.42 65.05
CA LYS A 12 -42.93 -9.49 66.39
C LYS A 12 -41.91 -10.62 66.57
N GLU A 13 -41.50 -11.32 65.52
CA GLU A 13 -40.39 -12.28 65.60
C GLU A 13 -39.03 -11.58 65.66
N PHE A 14 -38.12 -12.12 66.48
CA PHE A 14 -36.74 -11.65 66.59
C PHE A 14 -35.79 -12.66 65.98
N VAL A 15 -34.96 -12.20 65.04
CA VAL A 15 -33.92 -13.04 64.44
C VAL A 15 -32.55 -12.46 64.73
N THR A 16 -31.65 -13.33 65.18
CA THR A 16 -30.24 -12.98 65.36
C THR A 16 -29.49 -13.15 64.04
N ILE A 17 -28.86 -12.06 63.61
CA ILE A 17 -28.13 -11.99 62.34
C ILE A 17 -26.65 -12.18 62.62
N GLY A 18 -26.19 -13.41 62.40
CA GLY A 18 -24.82 -13.85 62.63
C GLY A 18 -24.49 -14.07 64.11
N ASN A 19 -23.20 -14.23 64.39
CA ASN A 19 -22.69 -14.55 65.74
C ASN A 19 -22.20 -13.31 66.48
N LEU A 20 -22.08 -13.40 67.81
CA LEU A 20 -21.53 -12.35 68.67
C LEU A 20 -20.14 -11.89 68.20
N GLN A 21 -19.97 -10.60 67.93
CA GLN A 21 -18.70 -10.02 67.47
C GLN A 21 -17.94 -9.31 68.60
N ARG A 22 -16.61 -9.32 68.51
CA ARG A 22 -15.70 -8.56 69.38
C ARG A 22 -15.05 -7.45 68.55
N LEU A 23 -15.24 -6.20 68.97
CA LEU A 23 -14.80 -4.99 68.26
C LEU A 23 -13.87 -4.12 69.12
N ASN A 24 -12.82 -3.61 68.49
CA ASN A 24 -12.00 -2.47 68.92
C ASN A 24 -12.63 -1.15 68.45
N SER A 25 -12.13 -0.01 68.95
CA SER A 25 -12.63 1.33 68.61
C SER A 25 -12.59 1.66 67.10
N ASN A 26 -11.71 0.99 66.34
CA ASN A 26 -11.47 1.27 64.93
C ASN A 26 -12.23 0.32 63.99
N ASP A 27 -13.00 -0.64 64.51
CA ASP A 27 -13.63 -1.72 63.72
C ASP A 27 -15.01 -1.33 63.16
N LYS A 28 -15.36 -0.03 63.16
CA LYS A 28 -16.69 0.45 62.73
C LYS A 28 -17.03 0.02 61.31
N ILE A 29 -16.11 0.23 60.36
CA ILE A 29 -16.32 -0.08 58.94
C ILE A 29 -16.45 -1.60 58.75
N TRP A 30 -15.51 -2.37 59.30
CA TRP A 30 -15.54 -3.84 59.25
C TRP A 30 -16.86 -4.42 59.77
N TYR A 31 -17.38 -3.88 60.87
CA TYR A 31 -18.61 -4.41 61.47
C TYR A 31 -19.85 -4.10 60.62
N LEU A 32 -19.87 -2.93 59.96
CA LEU A 32 -20.96 -2.57 59.05
C LEU A 32 -20.98 -3.52 57.83
N ASP A 33 -19.82 -3.78 57.23
CA ASP A 33 -19.69 -4.73 56.12
C ASP A 33 -20.06 -6.15 56.55
N TRP A 34 -19.66 -6.56 57.76
CA TRP A 34 -20.03 -7.85 58.32
C TRP A 34 -21.56 -8.01 58.45
N ILE A 35 -22.28 -6.96 58.89
CA ILE A 35 -23.74 -6.97 59.01
C ILE A 35 -24.39 -7.13 57.63
N ILE A 36 -23.99 -6.30 56.66
CA ILE A 36 -24.56 -6.30 55.30
C ILE A 36 -24.40 -7.68 54.66
N ASN A 37 -23.19 -8.25 54.71
CA ASN A 37 -22.92 -9.57 54.15
C ASN A 37 -23.73 -10.69 54.82
N ASN A 38 -23.93 -10.63 56.14
CA ASN A 38 -24.76 -11.63 56.83
C ASN A 38 -26.26 -11.48 56.52
N MET A 39 -26.74 -10.26 56.25
CA MET A 39 -28.11 -10.06 55.80
C MET A 39 -28.32 -10.60 54.38
N ILE A 40 -27.39 -10.30 53.46
CA ILE A 40 -27.43 -10.80 52.07
C ILE A 40 -27.38 -12.34 52.05
N ASN A 41 -26.45 -12.97 52.77
CA ASN A 41 -26.32 -14.44 52.76
C ASN A 41 -27.52 -15.19 53.35
N LYS A 42 -28.41 -14.50 54.04
CA LYS A 42 -29.59 -15.09 54.66
C LYS A 42 -30.89 -14.64 53.99
N THR A 43 -30.85 -13.89 52.88
CA THR A 43 -32.05 -13.46 52.15
C THR A 43 -32.90 -14.63 51.64
N GLU A 44 -32.32 -15.80 51.34
CA GLU A 44 -33.09 -17.00 50.98
C GLU A 44 -33.86 -17.63 52.16
N TYR A 45 -33.52 -17.26 53.40
CA TYR A 45 -34.14 -17.75 54.63
C TYR A 45 -35.08 -16.72 55.28
N TYR A 46 -35.31 -15.57 54.65
CA TYR A 46 -36.12 -14.49 55.20
C TYR A 46 -37.42 -14.29 54.42
N ASN A 47 -38.52 -14.51 55.14
CA ASN A 47 -39.91 -14.30 54.73
C ASN A 47 -40.12 -12.89 54.15
N GLU A 48 -41.14 -12.74 53.29
CA GLU A 48 -41.68 -11.48 52.73
C GLU A 48 -42.13 -10.44 53.78
N THR A 49 -41.88 -10.70 55.06
CA THR A 49 -42.27 -9.88 56.20
C THR A 49 -41.35 -8.66 56.35
N PRO A 50 -41.89 -7.43 56.37
CA PRO A 50 -41.09 -6.22 56.57
C PRO A 50 -40.35 -6.17 57.92
N ILE A 51 -39.20 -5.52 57.93
CA ILE A 51 -38.41 -5.26 59.14
C ILE A 51 -39.04 -4.07 59.90
N GLU A 52 -39.40 -4.27 61.17
CA GLU A 52 -39.93 -3.23 62.05
C GLU A 52 -38.81 -2.41 62.69
N SER A 53 -37.77 -3.09 63.20
CA SER A 53 -36.64 -2.40 63.85
C SER A 53 -35.35 -3.23 63.85
N ILE A 54 -34.24 -2.53 64.00
CA ILE A 54 -32.90 -3.07 64.09
C ILE A 54 -32.40 -2.93 65.53
N ILE A 55 -31.85 -4.00 66.09
CA ILE A 55 -31.47 -4.08 67.51
C ILE A 55 -30.01 -4.48 67.65
N PHE A 56 -29.26 -3.68 68.40
CA PHE A 56 -27.89 -3.96 68.81
C PHE A 56 -27.86 -4.26 70.30
N SER A 57 -27.48 -5.49 70.67
CA SER A 57 -27.19 -5.85 72.06
C SER A 57 -25.69 -5.83 72.27
N PHE A 58 -25.18 -4.98 73.16
CA PHE A 58 -23.74 -4.83 73.36
C PHE A 58 -23.32 -4.75 74.83
N GLY A 59 -22.05 -5.08 75.08
CA GLY A 59 -21.40 -4.97 76.39
C GLY A 59 -19.91 -4.67 76.26
N PHE A 60 -19.31 -4.17 77.34
CA PHE A 60 -17.90 -3.81 77.40
C PHE A 60 -17.13 -4.74 78.32
N LYS A 61 -15.91 -5.12 77.91
CA LYS A 61 -14.95 -5.91 78.71
C LYS A 61 -13.55 -5.32 78.50
N ARG A 62 -12.71 -5.36 79.53
CA ARG A 62 -11.30 -4.93 79.45
C ARG A 62 -10.48 -5.91 78.58
N GLY A 63 -9.61 -5.36 77.71
CA GLY A 63 -8.73 -6.11 76.79
C GLY A 63 -8.94 -5.73 75.31
N ARG A 64 -7.91 -5.91 74.46
CA ARG A 64 -8.02 -5.71 73.00
C ARG A 64 -8.74 -6.91 72.37
N ALA A 65 -9.69 -6.64 71.47
CA ALA A 65 -10.24 -7.67 70.59
C ALA A 65 -9.19 -8.05 69.52
N PRO A 66 -9.25 -9.27 68.94
CA PRO A 66 -8.40 -9.64 67.82
C PRO A 66 -8.51 -8.62 66.69
N ASN A 67 -7.38 -8.22 66.10
CA ASN A 67 -7.37 -7.29 64.98
C ASN A 67 -8.23 -7.85 63.85
N LYS A 68 -9.16 -7.02 63.36
CA LYS A 68 -10.01 -7.34 62.21
C LYS A 68 -9.36 -6.75 60.98
N GLU A 69 -8.99 -7.59 60.03
CA GLU A 69 -8.54 -7.11 58.73
C GLU A 69 -9.74 -6.52 57.99
N ILE A 70 -9.73 -5.19 57.84
CA ILE A 70 -10.63 -4.49 56.94
C ILE A 70 -10.18 -4.85 55.53
N TYR A 71 -10.96 -5.66 54.81
CA TYR A 71 -10.78 -5.91 53.38
C TYR A 71 -11.20 -4.67 52.58
N ASN A 72 -10.46 -3.57 52.75
CA ASN A 72 -10.55 -2.42 51.87
C ASN A 72 -9.63 -2.67 50.70
N GLN A 73 -10.13 -3.42 49.73
CA GLN A 73 -9.43 -3.64 48.49
C GLN A 73 -9.93 -2.57 47.52
N ASN A 74 -9.20 -1.44 47.45
CA ASN A 74 -9.19 -0.57 46.26
C ASN A 74 -8.59 -1.39 45.11
N LEU A 75 -9.30 -2.43 44.69
CA LEU A 75 -8.91 -3.28 43.58
C LEU A 75 -9.09 -2.50 42.31
N ILE A 76 -7.99 -2.35 41.58
CA ILE A 76 -8.04 -1.84 40.22
C ILE A 76 -8.28 -3.06 39.35
N PHE A 77 -9.29 -2.99 38.49
CA PHE A 77 -9.66 -4.07 37.60
C PHE A 77 -9.33 -3.71 36.16
N GLN A 78 -8.89 -4.72 35.43
CA GLN A 78 -8.83 -4.72 33.98
C GLN A 78 -10.15 -5.28 33.46
N ASN A 79 -10.83 -4.51 32.61
CA ASN A 79 -12.00 -5.00 31.89
C ASN A 79 -11.53 -5.83 30.69
N TYR A 80 -11.87 -7.11 30.68
CA TYR A 80 -11.60 -8.02 29.56
C TYR A 80 -12.88 -8.73 29.17
N HIS A 81 -13.44 -8.39 28.01
CA HIS A 81 -14.83 -8.71 27.64
C HIS A 81 -15.80 -8.24 28.74
N ASN A 82 -16.48 -9.16 29.41
CA ASN A 82 -17.42 -8.90 30.50
C ASN A 82 -16.84 -9.29 31.88
N LEU A 83 -15.52 -9.50 31.97
CA LEU A 83 -14.83 -9.89 33.20
C LEU A 83 -14.01 -8.72 33.75
N ASN A 84 -14.11 -8.51 35.06
CA ASN A 84 -13.27 -7.58 35.81
C ASN A 84 -12.14 -8.39 36.46
N LEU A 85 -10.96 -8.39 35.82
CA LEU A 85 -9.80 -9.13 36.29
C LEU A 85 -8.94 -8.24 37.20
N PRO A 86 -8.58 -8.66 38.43
CA PRO A 86 -7.71 -7.86 39.29
C PRO A 86 -6.37 -7.53 38.61
N ILE A 87 -5.91 -6.28 38.73
CA ILE A 87 -4.58 -5.84 38.30
C ILE A 87 -3.61 -5.99 39.47
N THR A 88 -3.08 -7.19 39.63
CA THR A 88 -2.06 -7.52 40.62
C THR A 88 -1.44 -8.88 40.26
N ILE A 89 -0.15 -9.05 40.53
CA ILE A 89 0.52 -10.36 40.48
C ILE A 89 0.56 -11.06 41.84
N ASN A 90 0.29 -10.34 42.93
CA ASN A 90 0.20 -10.95 44.26
C ASN A 90 -1.14 -11.67 44.41
N PRO A 91 -1.16 -13.01 44.59
CA PRO A 91 -2.39 -13.77 44.74
C PRO A 91 -3.28 -13.19 45.85
N LEU A 92 -2.74 -12.88 47.02
CA LEU A 92 -3.51 -12.40 48.17
C LEU A 92 -4.24 -11.06 47.93
N LYS A 93 -3.88 -10.35 46.87
CA LYS A 93 -4.55 -9.13 46.43
C LYS A 93 -5.67 -9.37 45.39
N TYR A 94 -6.02 -10.61 45.03
CA TYR A 94 -7.07 -10.88 44.03
C TYR A 94 -8.51 -10.76 44.57
N GLY A 95 -8.69 -10.90 45.89
CA GLY A 95 -10.00 -10.95 46.51
C GLY A 95 -9.93 -11.57 47.90
N LYS A 96 -11.02 -12.20 48.32
CA LYS A 96 -11.12 -12.89 49.61
C LYS A 96 -10.40 -14.24 49.54
N PHE A 97 -9.33 -14.38 50.30
CA PHE A 97 -8.56 -15.62 50.41
C PHE A 97 -9.44 -16.76 50.95
N ILE A 98 -9.46 -17.91 50.26
CA ILE A 98 -10.20 -19.11 50.71
C ILE A 98 -9.23 -20.11 51.34
N LYS A 99 -8.22 -20.54 50.58
CA LYS A 99 -7.21 -21.50 51.02
C LYS A 99 -5.95 -21.46 50.15
N GLN A 100 -4.85 -21.96 50.70
CA GLN A 100 -3.62 -22.22 49.97
C GLN A 100 -3.22 -23.68 50.15
N VAL A 101 -2.81 -24.35 49.08
CA VAL A 101 -2.25 -25.71 49.09
C VAL A 101 -0.96 -25.68 48.29
N ASN A 102 0.19 -25.87 48.95
CA ASN A 102 1.51 -25.69 48.35
C ASN A 102 1.65 -24.30 47.69
N ASN A 103 1.84 -24.27 46.38
CA ASN A 103 1.94 -23.06 45.56
C ASN A 103 0.61 -22.64 44.90
N ILE A 104 -0.50 -23.31 45.23
CA ILE A 104 -1.82 -23.02 44.66
C ILE A 104 -2.63 -22.19 45.65
N PHE A 105 -3.11 -21.04 45.22
CA PHE A 105 -4.01 -20.16 45.96
C PHE A 105 -5.41 -20.24 45.39
N VAL A 106 -6.42 -20.37 46.26
CA VAL A 106 -7.84 -20.32 45.89
C VAL A 106 -8.44 -19.07 46.51
N ILE A 107 -8.97 -18.19 45.67
CA ILE A 107 -9.36 -16.82 46.06
C ILE A 107 -10.71 -16.48 45.47
N GLN A 108 -11.67 -16.07 46.29
CA GLN A 108 -12.96 -15.58 45.84
C GLN A 108 -12.81 -14.13 45.37
N ILE A 109 -12.99 -13.87 44.07
CA ILE A 109 -12.93 -12.52 43.51
C ILE A 109 -14.22 -11.76 43.85
N ASN A 110 -15.36 -12.42 43.68
CA ASN A 110 -16.69 -11.91 44.02
C ASN A 110 -17.65 -13.09 44.29
N ASP A 111 -18.94 -12.81 44.51
CA ASP A 111 -19.94 -13.84 44.85
C ASP A 111 -20.10 -14.94 43.79
N LYS A 112 -19.71 -14.67 42.53
CA LYS A 112 -19.85 -15.60 41.40
C LYS A 112 -18.53 -16.23 40.97
N ASN A 113 -17.40 -15.53 41.17
CA ASN A 113 -16.12 -15.84 40.54
C ASN A 113 -15.06 -16.23 41.57
N THR A 114 -14.36 -17.34 41.32
CA THR A 114 -13.20 -17.82 42.11
C THR A 114 -11.97 -17.92 41.21
N ALA A 115 -10.83 -17.42 41.66
CA ALA A 115 -9.53 -17.62 41.02
C ALA A 115 -8.80 -18.81 41.66
N ILE A 116 -8.24 -19.68 40.82
CA ILE A 116 -7.20 -20.63 41.19
C ILE A 116 -5.89 -20.10 40.60
N ILE A 117 -4.92 -19.80 41.46
CA ILE A 117 -3.64 -19.21 41.07
C ILE A 117 -2.52 -20.16 41.46
N THR A 118 -1.86 -20.76 40.47
CA THR A 118 -0.67 -21.58 40.67
C THR A 118 0.56 -20.70 40.51
N GLN A 119 1.29 -20.50 41.61
CA GLN A 119 2.46 -19.62 41.65
C GLN A 119 3.75 -20.39 41.34
N PHE A 120 4.54 -19.86 40.41
CA PHE A 120 5.90 -20.30 40.08
C PHE A 120 6.91 -19.20 40.40
N LYS A 121 8.20 -19.48 40.16
CA LYS A 121 9.29 -18.55 40.48
C LYS A 121 9.22 -17.24 39.68
N ASP A 122 8.84 -17.33 38.42
CA ASP A 122 8.89 -16.25 37.42
C ASP A 122 7.49 -15.89 36.88
N HIS A 123 6.45 -16.65 37.22
CA HIS A 123 5.10 -16.39 36.75
C HIS A 123 4.03 -17.00 37.65
N ASN A 124 2.78 -16.59 37.46
CA ASN A 124 1.59 -17.27 37.94
C ASN A 124 0.77 -17.80 36.76
N GLU A 125 0.19 -18.97 36.92
CA GLU A 125 -0.91 -19.45 36.07
C GLU A 125 -2.23 -19.22 36.79
N VAL A 126 -3.20 -18.60 36.12
CA VAL A 126 -4.46 -18.17 36.72
C VAL A 126 -5.64 -18.76 35.95
N GLU A 127 -6.54 -19.41 36.67
CA GLU A 127 -7.81 -19.91 36.17
C GLU A 127 -8.96 -19.23 36.92
N ILE A 128 -9.89 -18.59 36.20
CA ILE A 128 -11.10 -18.05 36.81
C ILE A 128 -12.26 -19.02 36.57
N ILE A 129 -12.97 -19.34 37.65
CA ILE A 129 -14.11 -20.25 37.68
C ILE A 129 -15.36 -19.46 38.05
N SER A 130 -16.44 -19.65 37.30
CA SER A 130 -17.77 -19.11 37.60
C SER A 130 -18.81 -20.21 37.41
N GLY A 131 -19.69 -20.41 38.40
CA GLY A 131 -20.74 -21.45 38.33
C GLY A 131 -20.18 -22.87 38.11
N GLY A 132 -18.98 -23.16 38.63
CA GLY A 132 -18.31 -24.46 38.49
C GLY A 132 -17.53 -24.67 37.18
N ASN A 133 -17.61 -23.74 36.22
CA ASN A 133 -16.90 -23.84 34.94
C ASN A 133 -15.73 -22.86 34.87
N ILE A 134 -14.62 -23.29 34.26
CA ILE A 134 -13.50 -22.40 33.95
C ILE A 134 -13.93 -21.45 32.82
N ILE A 135 -13.95 -20.16 33.10
CA ILE A 135 -14.34 -19.11 32.15
C ILE A 135 -13.15 -18.49 31.43
N ILE A 136 -11.97 -18.45 32.06
CA ILE A 136 -10.76 -17.92 31.42
C ILE A 136 -9.50 -18.48 32.08
N LYS A 137 -8.45 -18.65 31.28
CA LYS A 137 -7.08 -18.98 31.74
C LYS A 137 -6.10 -17.94 31.22
N PHE A 138 -5.12 -17.57 32.04
CA PHE A 138 -4.05 -16.67 31.65
C PHE A 138 -2.79 -16.86 32.47
N LYS A 139 -1.69 -16.31 31.98
CA LYS A 139 -0.38 -16.33 32.63
C LYS A 139 0.04 -14.91 33.00
N ASP A 140 0.44 -14.69 34.25
CA ASP A 140 1.02 -13.43 34.71
C ASP A 140 2.53 -13.61 34.94
N GLU A 141 3.38 -13.05 34.09
CA GLU A 141 4.84 -13.10 34.18
C GLU A 141 5.38 -11.95 35.03
N PHE A 142 6.25 -12.27 35.99
CA PHE A 142 6.89 -11.30 36.86
C PHE A 142 8.04 -10.59 36.12
N VAL A 143 8.06 -9.25 36.18
CA VAL A 143 9.14 -8.43 35.60
C VAL A 143 9.95 -7.74 36.70
N SER A 144 9.27 -7.09 37.65
CA SER A 144 9.88 -6.46 38.82
C SER A 144 8.81 -6.27 39.91
N GLU A 145 9.19 -5.78 41.09
CA GLU A 145 8.28 -5.61 42.24
C GLU A 145 6.95 -4.91 41.88
N ASN A 146 7.01 -3.91 41.00
CA ASN A 146 5.84 -3.14 40.56
C ASN A 146 5.45 -3.36 39.09
N LYS A 147 6.05 -4.35 38.40
CA LYS A 147 5.78 -4.64 36.99
C LYS A 147 5.50 -6.11 36.73
N PHE A 148 4.45 -6.38 35.97
CA PHE A 148 4.15 -7.72 35.48
C PHE A 148 3.48 -7.67 34.11
N VAL A 149 3.49 -8.80 33.41
CA VAL A 149 2.85 -8.96 32.10
C VAL A 149 1.79 -10.04 32.17
N ARG A 150 0.55 -9.70 31.83
CA ARG A 150 -0.53 -10.67 31.66
C ARG A 150 -0.60 -11.13 30.21
N ILE A 151 -0.53 -12.43 29.99
CA ILE A 151 -0.64 -13.09 28.70
C ILE A 151 -1.99 -13.81 28.64
N LEU A 152 -2.85 -13.34 27.73
CA LEU A 152 -4.20 -13.82 27.47
C LEU A 152 -4.28 -14.17 25.99
N ASP A 153 -4.22 -15.46 25.65
CA ASP A 153 -4.15 -15.94 24.26
C ASP A 153 -2.99 -15.28 23.48
N ASN A 154 -3.31 -14.47 22.46
CA ASN A 154 -2.36 -13.72 21.63
C ASN A 154 -2.21 -12.25 22.07
N LYS A 155 -2.64 -11.92 23.28
CA LYS A 155 -2.59 -10.56 23.86
C LYS A 155 -1.65 -10.53 25.04
N LYS A 156 -0.89 -9.44 25.16
CA LYS A 156 -0.02 -9.13 26.29
C LYS A 156 -0.42 -7.78 26.88
N PHE A 157 -0.59 -7.71 28.19
CA PHE A 157 -0.90 -6.50 28.91
C PHE A 157 0.20 -6.23 29.94
N TYR A 158 0.89 -5.11 29.79
CA TYR A 158 1.97 -4.70 30.68
C TYR A 158 1.40 -3.75 31.72
N PHE A 159 1.60 -4.11 32.98
CA PHE A 159 1.19 -3.30 34.11
C PHE A 159 2.40 -2.76 34.85
N GLU A 160 2.34 -1.48 35.23
CA GLU A 160 3.30 -0.82 36.10
C GLU A 160 2.53 -0.03 37.15
N ASN A 161 2.86 -0.20 38.44
CA ASN A 161 2.18 0.49 39.54
C ASN A 161 0.64 0.35 39.49
N ASN A 162 0.17 -0.87 39.22
CA ASN A 162 -1.25 -1.23 39.07
C ASN A 162 -2.00 -0.48 37.96
N LYS A 163 -1.30 0.06 36.95
CA LYS A 163 -1.88 0.68 35.76
C LYS A 163 -1.38 -0.02 34.51
N GLU A 164 -2.27 -0.21 33.54
CA GLU A 164 -1.89 -0.69 32.21
C GLU A 164 -1.08 0.40 31.51
N ILE A 165 0.16 0.09 31.14
CA ILE A 165 1.07 1.02 30.44
C ILE A 165 1.21 0.69 28.96
N LEU A 166 0.99 -0.58 28.58
CA LEU A 166 1.13 -1.05 27.22
C LEU A 166 0.26 -2.30 27.01
N PHE A 167 -0.44 -2.33 25.90
CA PHE A 167 -1.14 -3.49 25.38
C PHE A 167 -0.53 -3.90 24.04
N ILE A 168 -0.33 -5.20 23.82
CA ILE A 168 0.13 -5.77 22.54
C ILE A 168 -0.81 -6.90 22.13
N LYS A 169 -1.17 -6.98 20.85
CA LYS A 169 -1.94 -8.06 20.25
C LYS A 169 -1.32 -8.49 18.93
N GLU A 170 -0.90 -9.74 18.84
CA GLU A 170 -0.46 -10.32 17.58
C GLU A 170 -1.65 -10.47 16.62
N MET A 171 -1.46 -10.06 15.37
CA MET A 171 -2.51 -10.06 14.35
C MET A 171 -2.35 -11.26 13.43
N LYS A 172 -3.44 -11.98 13.21
CA LYS A 172 -3.49 -13.03 12.19
C LYS A 172 -3.56 -12.39 10.82
N THR A 173 -2.66 -12.77 9.93
CA THR A 173 -2.71 -12.38 8.52
C THR A 173 -2.19 -13.48 7.61
N LYS A 174 -2.61 -13.45 6.34
CA LYS A 174 -2.05 -14.29 5.27
C LYS A 174 -0.71 -13.71 4.83
N PHE A 175 0.12 -14.53 4.20
CA PHE A 175 1.38 -14.10 3.58
C PHE A 175 1.26 -14.06 2.06
N ILE A 176 2.05 -13.19 1.42
CA ILE A 176 2.15 -13.14 -0.04
C ILE A 176 2.64 -14.51 -0.54
N SER A 177 1.89 -15.12 -1.45
CA SER A 177 2.19 -16.48 -1.89
C SER A 177 3.33 -16.50 -2.90
N LYS A 178 4.18 -17.52 -2.82
CA LYS A 178 5.21 -17.78 -3.83
C LYS A 178 4.56 -18.17 -5.16
N LEU A 179 5.23 -17.87 -6.27
CA LEU A 179 4.74 -18.19 -7.61
C LEU A 179 5.60 -19.26 -8.26
N ALA A 180 4.99 -20.29 -8.84
CA ALA A 180 5.72 -21.32 -9.57
C ALA A 180 6.23 -20.81 -10.93
N LYS A 181 7.41 -21.28 -11.35
CA LYS A 181 7.95 -21.05 -12.69
C LYS A 181 7.15 -21.82 -13.73
N SER A 182 7.01 -21.24 -14.91
CA SER A 182 6.41 -21.90 -16.07
C SER A 182 7.42 -22.87 -16.70
N LYS A 183 6.94 -24.06 -17.09
CA LYS A 183 7.79 -25.08 -17.76
C LYS A 183 8.00 -24.79 -19.24
N THR A 184 7.05 -24.10 -19.87
CA THR A 184 7.07 -23.79 -21.30
C THR A 184 6.75 -22.32 -21.55
N LEU A 185 7.35 -21.78 -22.60
CA LEU A 185 7.01 -20.48 -23.14
C LEU A 185 5.67 -20.57 -23.88
N ASN A 186 4.75 -19.68 -23.54
CA ASN A 186 3.48 -19.49 -24.23
C ASN A 186 3.51 -18.12 -24.89
N ASN A 187 3.58 -18.10 -26.22
CA ASN A 187 3.75 -16.90 -27.02
C ASN A 187 2.58 -16.73 -28.00
N LYS A 188 1.36 -16.89 -27.49
CA LYS A 188 0.10 -16.72 -28.26
C LYS A 188 -0.34 -15.27 -28.21
N PHE A 189 0.15 -14.47 -29.14
CA PHE A 189 -0.25 -13.08 -29.28
C PHE A 189 -0.24 -12.63 -30.74
N ILE A 190 -0.94 -11.54 -31.00
CA ILE A 190 -0.89 -10.79 -32.27
C ILE A 190 -0.66 -9.32 -31.94
N THR A 191 -0.29 -8.54 -32.94
CA THR A 191 -0.12 -7.09 -32.84
C THR A 191 -1.08 -6.37 -33.76
N LEU A 192 -1.55 -5.22 -33.32
CA LEU A 192 -2.47 -4.36 -34.05
C LEU A 192 -2.02 -2.90 -33.92
N ASP A 193 -2.19 -2.14 -35.00
CA ASP A 193 -1.89 -0.71 -35.07
C ASP A 193 -2.96 0.01 -35.90
N ILE A 194 -3.23 1.27 -35.58
CA ILE A 194 -4.29 2.09 -36.18
C ILE A 194 -3.71 3.42 -36.64
N GLU A 195 -3.91 3.76 -37.90
CA GLU A 195 -3.63 5.12 -38.39
C GLU A 195 -4.91 5.94 -38.49
N THR A 196 -4.80 7.19 -38.06
CA THR A 196 -5.91 8.15 -38.05
C THR A 196 -5.59 9.37 -38.90
N TYR A 197 -6.63 10.04 -39.40
CA TYR A 197 -6.55 11.36 -40.01
C TYR A 197 -7.56 12.29 -39.35
N ILE A 198 -7.42 13.60 -39.58
CA ILE A 198 -8.36 14.59 -39.03
C ILE A 198 -9.47 14.84 -40.06
N LYS A 199 -10.72 14.62 -39.64
CA LYS A 199 -11.95 14.96 -40.36
C LYS A 199 -12.84 15.80 -39.45
N ASP A 200 -13.23 16.99 -39.88
CA ASP A 200 -14.09 17.89 -39.09
C ASP A 200 -13.60 18.14 -37.64
N ASN A 201 -12.28 18.30 -37.47
CA ASN A 201 -11.58 18.41 -36.17
C ASN A 201 -11.67 17.16 -35.26
N VAL A 202 -12.14 16.03 -35.78
CA VAL A 202 -12.18 14.73 -35.10
C VAL A 202 -11.16 13.79 -35.73
N LEU A 203 -10.47 12.99 -34.91
CA LEU A 203 -9.60 11.94 -35.41
C LEU A 203 -10.45 10.74 -35.84
N GLU A 204 -10.29 10.27 -37.07
CA GLU A 204 -10.99 9.12 -37.62
C GLU A 204 -9.97 8.06 -38.11
N PRO A 205 -10.11 6.79 -37.71
CA PRO A 205 -9.29 5.71 -38.23
C PRO A 205 -9.49 5.52 -39.74
N PHE A 206 -8.39 5.53 -40.50
CA PHE A 206 -8.43 5.22 -41.94
C PHE A 206 -7.67 3.95 -42.33
N LEU A 207 -6.88 3.39 -41.41
CA LEU A 207 -6.08 2.21 -41.66
C LEU A 207 -5.96 1.39 -40.38
N ILE A 208 -6.11 0.08 -40.46
CA ILE A 208 -5.79 -0.85 -39.38
C ILE A 208 -4.95 -1.98 -39.95
N SER A 209 -3.76 -2.20 -39.37
CA SER A 209 -2.93 -3.36 -39.70
C SER A 209 -2.91 -4.34 -38.53
N ILE A 210 -2.91 -5.63 -38.85
CA ILE A 210 -2.84 -6.73 -37.89
C ILE A 210 -1.77 -7.70 -38.34
N PHE A 211 -0.89 -8.10 -37.44
CA PHE A 211 0.15 -9.10 -37.71
C PHE A 211 0.09 -10.24 -36.69
N ASP A 212 0.00 -11.48 -37.17
CA ASP A 212 -0.15 -12.68 -36.32
C ASP A 212 1.15 -13.43 -36.03
N GLY A 213 2.29 -12.86 -36.45
CA GLY A 213 3.61 -13.48 -36.40
C GLY A 213 4.05 -14.12 -37.72
N LYS A 214 3.12 -14.28 -38.68
CA LYS A 214 3.42 -14.83 -40.01
C LYS A 214 2.91 -13.90 -41.11
N ASP A 215 1.63 -13.56 -41.05
CA ASP A 215 0.93 -12.82 -42.10
C ASP A 215 0.43 -11.48 -41.56
N SER A 216 0.57 -10.44 -42.38
CA SER A 216 -0.06 -9.14 -42.15
C SER A 216 -1.41 -9.07 -42.87
N LYS A 217 -2.41 -8.51 -42.21
CA LYS A 217 -3.69 -8.13 -42.83
C LYS A 217 -3.96 -6.66 -42.57
N THR A 218 -4.20 -5.91 -43.63
CA THR A 218 -4.39 -4.46 -43.58
C THR A 218 -5.75 -4.10 -44.14
N PHE A 219 -6.47 -3.24 -43.43
CA PHE A 219 -7.82 -2.77 -43.72
C PHE A 219 -7.75 -1.27 -43.97
N CYS A 220 -8.25 -0.80 -45.11
CA CYS A 220 -8.10 0.60 -45.53
C CYS A 220 -9.44 1.27 -45.79
N LEU A 221 -9.60 2.54 -45.40
CA LEU A 221 -10.90 3.23 -45.46
C LEU A 221 -11.48 3.29 -46.87
N TRP A 222 -10.63 3.36 -47.89
CA TRP A 222 -11.07 3.38 -49.29
C TRP A 222 -11.64 2.04 -49.77
N ASP A 223 -11.58 0.97 -48.98
CA ASP A 223 -12.21 -0.32 -49.25
C ASP A 223 -13.54 -0.50 -48.50
N TYR A 224 -13.95 0.49 -47.69
CA TYR A 224 -15.14 0.45 -46.83
C TYR A 224 -15.98 1.73 -46.96
N LYS A 225 -17.26 1.67 -46.55
CA LYS A 225 -18.14 2.85 -46.64
C LYS A 225 -17.79 3.93 -45.62
N ASN A 226 -17.29 3.53 -44.46
CA ASN A 226 -16.93 4.42 -43.34
C ASN A 226 -15.97 3.72 -42.38
N SER A 227 -15.45 4.47 -41.41
CA SER A 227 -14.51 3.94 -40.41
C SER A 227 -15.11 2.86 -39.51
N GLU A 228 -16.41 2.92 -39.20
CA GLU A 228 -17.10 1.87 -38.42
C GLU A 228 -17.06 0.51 -39.13
N GLU A 229 -17.37 0.48 -40.43
CA GLU A 229 -17.31 -0.76 -41.22
C GLU A 229 -15.88 -1.30 -41.30
N LEU A 230 -14.89 -0.42 -41.46
CA LEU A 230 -13.47 -0.78 -41.44
C LEU A 230 -13.07 -1.43 -40.12
N ILE A 231 -13.39 -0.80 -38.98
CA ILE A 231 -13.01 -1.28 -37.64
C ILE A 231 -13.69 -2.63 -37.35
N ILE A 232 -14.99 -2.75 -37.63
CA ILE A 232 -15.75 -3.98 -37.41
C ILE A 232 -15.16 -5.14 -38.23
N ASN A 233 -14.83 -4.92 -39.51
CA ASN A 233 -14.25 -5.97 -40.35
C ASN A 233 -12.83 -6.34 -39.90
N ALA A 234 -12.00 -5.37 -39.51
CA ALA A 234 -10.68 -5.62 -38.95
C ALA A 234 -10.76 -6.49 -37.67
N LEU A 235 -11.65 -6.14 -36.74
CA LEU A 235 -11.88 -6.90 -35.50
C LEU A 235 -12.42 -8.31 -35.79
N LYS A 236 -13.42 -8.45 -36.68
CA LYS A 236 -13.96 -9.76 -37.06
C LYS A 236 -12.91 -10.69 -37.68
N SER A 237 -11.89 -10.13 -38.34
CA SER A 237 -10.80 -10.92 -38.94
C SER A 237 -9.95 -11.69 -37.91
N ILE A 238 -9.96 -11.24 -36.65
CA ILE A 238 -9.26 -11.88 -35.53
C ILE A 238 -10.21 -12.57 -34.55
N MET A 239 -11.52 -12.33 -34.65
CA MET A 239 -12.57 -13.04 -33.90
C MET A 239 -12.89 -14.41 -34.50
N ILE A 240 -11.86 -15.27 -34.66
CA ILE A 240 -11.97 -16.62 -35.21
C ILE A 240 -11.39 -17.65 -34.25
N ARG A 241 -11.79 -18.92 -34.39
CA ARG A 241 -11.37 -20.02 -33.50
C ARG A 241 -9.85 -20.14 -33.33
N LYS A 242 -9.08 -19.85 -34.40
CA LYS A 242 -7.60 -19.88 -34.41
C LYS A 242 -6.99 -19.05 -33.28
N TYR A 243 -7.57 -17.90 -32.98
CA TYR A 243 -7.02 -16.92 -32.04
C TYR A 243 -7.65 -16.99 -30.65
N ASN A 244 -8.41 -18.04 -30.33
CA ASN A 244 -8.97 -18.19 -28.98
C ASN A 244 -7.86 -18.19 -27.91
N GLY A 245 -7.98 -17.30 -26.93
CA GLY A 245 -7.03 -17.08 -25.85
C GLY A 245 -5.81 -16.22 -26.20
N TYR A 246 -5.73 -15.67 -27.42
CA TYR A 246 -4.62 -14.81 -27.83
C TYR A 246 -4.67 -13.45 -27.15
N LYS A 247 -3.48 -12.85 -26.97
CA LYS A 247 -3.33 -11.46 -26.54
C LYS A 247 -3.14 -10.56 -27.75
N ILE A 248 -3.86 -9.44 -27.80
CA ILE A 248 -3.78 -8.45 -28.88
C ILE A 248 -3.00 -7.27 -28.32
N TYR A 249 -1.76 -7.09 -28.75
CA TYR A 249 -0.94 -5.97 -28.32
C TYR A 249 -1.08 -4.79 -29.25
N VAL A 250 -1.42 -3.65 -28.67
CA VAL A 250 -1.39 -2.34 -29.32
C VAL A 250 -0.40 -1.48 -28.52
N HIS A 251 0.42 -0.69 -29.21
CA HIS A 251 1.41 0.14 -28.52
C HIS A 251 0.80 1.47 -28.11
N ASN A 252 0.75 1.73 -26.78
CA ASN A 252 0.14 2.93 -26.21
C ASN A 252 -1.40 2.97 -26.37
N LEU A 253 -2.04 1.79 -26.36
CA LEU A 253 -3.49 1.57 -26.44
C LEU A 253 -4.27 2.52 -25.52
N ALA A 254 -3.84 2.62 -24.25
CA ALA A 254 -4.61 3.26 -23.19
C ALA A 254 -4.79 4.77 -23.38
N LYS A 255 -3.94 5.41 -24.20
CA LYS A 255 -3.99 6.86 -24.44
C LYS A 255 -4.63 7.24 -25.77
N PHE A 256 -4.78 6.30 -26.70
CA PHE A 256 -5.12 6.62 -28.08
C PHE A 256 -6.15 5.66 -28.66
N ASP A 257 -5.72 4.44 -29.01
CA ASP A 257 -6.51 3.50 -29.80
C ASP A 257 -7.77 2.99 -29.09
N VAL A 258 -7.76 2.97 -27.77
CA VAL A 258 -8.87 2.40 -26.99
C VAL A 258 -10.19 3.16 -27.18
N ILE A 259 -10.11 4.47 -27.43
CA ILE A 259 -11.26 5.33 -27.71
C ILE A 259 -11.95 4.87 -29.00
N PHE A 260 -11.15 4.47 -30.00
CA PHE A 260 -11.64 3.99 -31.28
C PHE A 260 -12.08 2.52 -31.25
N LEU A 261 -11.65 1.72 -30.27
CA LEU A 261 -11.95 0.29 -30.23
C LEU A 261 -13.12 -0.06 -29.31
N LEU A 262 -13.18 0.53 -28.11
CA LEU A 262 -14.11 0.10 -27.05
C LEU A 262 -15.58 0.18 -27.50
N LYS A 263 -15.97 1.27 -28.17
CA LYS A 263 -17.31 1.49 -28.72
C LYS A 263 -17.75 0.42 -29.71
N TYR A 264 -16.82 -0.20 -30.45
CA TYR A 264 -17.17 -1.28 -31.39
C TYR A 264 -17.02 -2.66 -30.76
N LEU A 265 -16.09 -2.84 -29.82
CA LEU A 265 -15.92 -4.11 -29.09
C LEU A 265 -17.21 -4.49 -28.35
N VAL A 266 -17.89 -3.53 -27.72
CA VAL A 266 -19.17 -3.77 -27.01
C VAL A 266 -20.30 -4.21 -27.93
N LYS A 267 -20.25 -3.84 -29.23
CA LYS A 267 -21.22 -4.30 -30.24
C LYS A 267 -20.94 -5.72 -30.74
N LEU A 268 -19.73 -6.23 -30.52
CA LEU A 268 -19.24 -7.49 -31.11
C LEU A 268 -19.21 -8.66 -30.13
N GLY A 269 -19.30 -8.42 -28.82
CA GLY A 269 -19.30 -9.46 -27.81
C GLY A 269 -19.37 -8.90 -26.39
N LEU A 270 -19.20 -9.79 -25.41
CA LEU A 270 -19.17 -9.41 -24.00
C LEU A 270 -17.80 -8.83 -23.66
N VAL A 271 -17.78 -7.57 -23.22
CA VAL A 271 -16.56 -6.82 -22.91
C VAL A 271 -16.40 -6.63 -21.41
N ASP A 272 -15.22 -6.95 -20.90
CA ASP A 272 -14.82 -6.78 -19.50
C ASP A 272 -13.49 -6.00 -19.43
N PRO A 273 -13.54 -4.66 -19.26
CA PRO A 273 -12.36 -3.82 -19.20
C PRO A 273 -11.78 -3.74 -17.78
N ILE A 274 -10.46 -3.84 -17.68
CA ILE A 274 -9.73 -3.52 -16.44
C ILE A 274 -9.27 -2.06 -16.54
N ILE A 275 -9.82 -1.20 -15.70
CA ILE A 275 -9.50 0.23 -15.66
C ILE A 275 -8.96 0.59 -14.28
N HIS A 276 -7.86 1.35 -14.24
CA HIS A 276 -7.29 1.81 -12.99
C HIS A 276 -6.87 3.27 -13.11
N ASN A 277 -7.34 4.13 -12.21
CA ASN A 277 -7.10 5.58 -12.20
C ASN A 277 -7.37 6.25 -13.57
N GLY A 278 -8.54 5.95 -14.15
CA GLY A 278 -8.96 6.49 -15.45
C GLY A 278 -8.19 5.96 -16.66
N ARG A 279 -7.32 4.96 -16.49
CA ARG A 279 -6.55 4.35 -17.58
C ARG A 279 -6.94 2.90 -17.79
N ILE A 280 -7.28 2.56 -19.03
CA ILE A 280 -7.57 1.17 -19.43
C ILE A 280 -6.26 0.39 -19.43
N ILE A 281 -6.21 -0.69 -18.66
CA ILE A 281 -5.06 -1.58 -18.50
C ILE A 281 -5.14 -2.74 -19.50
N SER A 282 -6.33 -3.33 -19.66
CA SER A 282 -6.60 -4.38 -20.63
C SER A 282 -8.10 -4.50 -20.87
N ILE A 283 -8.49 -5.06 -22.01
CA ILE A 283 -9.88 -5.35 -22.34
C ILE A 283 -10.03 -6.83 -22.66
N ASN A 284 -10.85 -7.54 -21.89
CA ASN A 284 -11.27 -8.89 -22.22
C ASN A 284 -12.49 -8.82 -23.14
N LEU A 285 -12.45 -9.56 -24.24
CA LEU A 285 -13.57 -9.71 -25.17
C LEU A 285 -13.93 -11.20 -25.26
N ASN A 286 -15.14 -11.56 -24.84
CA ASN A 286 -15.70 -12.87 -25.09
C ASN A 286 -16.70 -12.81 -26.25
N TYR A 287 -16.65 -13.79 -27.15
CA TYR A 287 -17.47 -13.81 -28.37
C TYR A 287 -17.80 -15.25 -28.78
N GLY A 288 -18.71 -15.41 -29.74
CA GLY A 288 -19.25 -16.71 -30.16
C GLY A 288 -20.72 -16.86 -29.76
N LYS A 289 -21.34 -18.00 -30.06
CA LYS A 289 -22.77 -18.20 -29.78
C LYS A 289 -23.08 -18.14 -28.29
N ASN A 290 -22.14 -18.59 -27.46
CA ASN A 290 -22.25 -18.67 -26.01
C ASN A 290 -21.05 -17.99 -25.32
N ASN A 291 -20.42 -17.00 -25.96
CA ASN A 291 -19.21 -16.34 -25.44
C ASN A 291 -18.06 -17.32 -25.16
N GLU A 292 -17.95 -18.40 -25.94
CA GLU A 292 -17.00 -19.49 -25.70
C GLU A 292 -15.56 -19.20 -26.14
N TYR A 293 -15.33 -18.14 -26.92
CA TYR A 293 -14.01 -17.71 -27.35
C TYR A 293 -13.61 -16.39 -26.68
N ASN A 294 -12.32 -16.23 -26.39
CA ASN A 294 -11.79 -15.04 -25.72
C ASN A 294 -10.62 -14.42 -26.49
N LEU A 295 -10.61 -13.10 -26.61
CA LEU A 295 -9.43 -12.29 -26.92
C LEU A 295 -9.15 -11.34 -25.76
N GLN A 296 -7.89 -10.94 -25.57
CA GLN A 296 -7.56 -9.91 -24.59
C GLN A 296 -6.66 -8.85 -25.20
N PHE A 297 -7.16 -7.62 -25.31
CA PHE A 297 -6.42 -6.46 -25.74
C PHE A 297 -5.54 -5.94 -24.61
N LYS A 298 -4.28 -5.63 -24.94
CA LYS A 298 -3.27 -5.20 -24.00
C LYS A 298 -2.49 -4.02 -24.56
N ASP A 299 -2.17 -3.09 -23.66
CA ASP A 299 -1.23 -2.05 -23.97
C ASP A 299 0.21 -2.55 -23.76
N SER A 300 0.99 -2.65 -24.84
CA SER A 300 2.40 -3.04 -24.73
C SER A 300 3.23 -1.99 -23.99
N TYR A 301 2.83 -0.71 -24.01
CA TYR A 301 3.56 0.38 -23.35
C TYR A 301 3.55 0.23 -21.82
N LEU A 302 2.52 -0.42 -21.25
CA LEU A 302 2.46 -0.68 -19.80
C LEU A 302 3.50 -1.69 -19.31
N ILE A 303 4.11 -2.46 -20.22
CA ILE A 303 5.20 -3.40 -19.94
C ILE A 303 6.54 -2.86 -20.49
N LEU A 304 6.51 -2.27 -21.68
CA LEU A 304 7.66 -1.71 -22.38
C LEU A 304 7.54 -0.18 -22.42
N LEU A 305 8.00 0.48 -21.35
CA LEU A 305 7.88 1.93 -21.09
C LEU A 305 8.80 2.81 -21.98
N ALA A 306 8.80 2.60 -23.29
CA ALA A 306 9.58 3.38 -24.25
C ALA A 306 8.84 3.47 -25.60
N SER A 307 9.25 4.43 -26.45
CA SER A 307 8.67 4.55 -27.79
C SER A 307 9.01 3.32 -28.64
N LEU A 308 8.14 2.97 -29.59
CA LEU A 308 8.41 1.87 -30.52
C LEU A 308 9.72 2.06 -31.31
N VAL A 309 10.09 3.31 -31.65
CA VAL A 309 11.39 3.60 -32.28
C VAL A 309 12.57 3.20 -31.38
N ASP A 310 12.52 3.57 -30.10
CA ASP A 310 13.60 3.26 -29.15
C ASP A 310 13.63 1.77 -28.83
N LEU A 311 12.47 1.12 -28.74
CA LEU A 311 12.35 -0.31 -28.51
C LEU A 311 12.93 -1.11 -29.67
N THR A 312 12.60 -0.77 -30.92
CA THR A 312 13.09 -1.52 -32.09
C THR A 312 14.61 -1.44 -32.23
N LYS A 313 15.19 -0.26 -31.98
CA LYS A 313 16.65 -0.07 -31.91
C LYS A 313 17.26 -0.79 -30.71
N GLY A 314 16.69 -0.60 -29.51
CA GLY A 314 17.21 -1.14 -28.26
C GLY A 314 17.15 -2.67 -28.19
N PHE A 315 16.14 -3.29 -28.80
CA PHE A 315 16.06 -4.75 -28.93
C PHE A 315 16.78 -5.29 -30.16
N ASN A 316 17.32 -4.42 -31.02
CA ASN A 316 17.99 -4.79 -32.27
C ASN A 316 17.16 -5.83 -33.06
N VAL A 317 15.90 -5.48 -33.32
CA VAL A 317 14.99 -6.31 -34.11
C VAL A 317 15.22 -6.08 -35.61
N LYS A 318 14.81 -7.03 -36.45
CA LYS A 318 15.04 -6.99 -37.89
C LYS A 318 14.30 -5.83 -38.56
N THR A 319 13.06 -5.58 -38.14
CA THR A 319 12.19 -4.55 -38.70
C THR A 319 12.23 -3.32 -37.79
N LEU A 320 12.88 -2.24 -38.24
CA LEU A 320 12.90 -0.97 -37.52
C LEU A 320 11.68 -0.12 -37.88
N LYS A 321 11.13 0.60 -36.90
CA LYS A 321 10.05 1.56 -37.13
C LYS A 321 10.49 2.62 -38.15
N SER A 322 9.64 2.88 -39.13
CA SER A 322 9.90 3.83 -40.21
C SER A 322 9.35 5.22 -39.87
N VAL A 323 9.32 6.14 -40.83
CA VAL A 323 8.87 7.53 -40.65
C VAL A 323 7.70 7.81 -41.58
N PHE A 324 6.73 8.60 -41.15
CA PHE A 324 5.51 8.87 -41.93
C PHE A 324 5.00 10.31 -41.74
N PRO A 325 4.54 10.98 -42.81
CA PRO A 325 4.06 12.36 -42.74
C PRO A 325 2.59 12.44 -42.29
N TYR A 326 2.33 12.21 -41.00
CA TYR A 326 0.97 12.18 -40.46
C TYR A 326 0.15 13.47 -40.72
N LEU A 327 0.79 14.65 -40.75
CA LEU A 327 0.09 15.92 -41.03
C LEU A 327 -0.26 16.09 -42.51
N PHE A 328 0.29 15.25 -43.40
CA PHE A 328 -0.05 15.25 -44.82
C PHE A 328 -1.30 14.42 -45.12
N THR A 329 -1.65 13.49 -44.24
CA THR A 329 -2.76 12.55 -44.43
C THR A 329 -4.11 13.23 -44.17
N ASN A 330 -4.91 13.39 -45.23
CA ASN A 330 -6.28 13.90 -45.18
C ASN A 330 -7.06 13.40 -46.42
N GLU A 331 -8.38 13.60 -46.44
CA GLU A 331 -9.27 13.08 -47.50
C GLU A 331 -8.86 13.54 -48.91
N ASN A 332 -8.38 14.78 -49.03
CA ASN A 332 -7.96 15.34 -50.32
C ASN A 332 -6.65 14.73 -50.83
N ASN A 333 -5.82 14.21 -49.92
CA ASN A 333 -4.50 13.68 -50.24
C ASN A 333 -4.46 12.14 -50.37
N PHE A 334 -5.55 11.41 -50.08
CA PHE A 334 -5.54 9.94 -50.13
C PHE A 334 -5.07 9.37 -51.46
N ASN A 335 -5.37 10.00 -52.59
CA ASN A 335 -4.93 9.55 -53.90
C ASN A 335 -3.62 10.22 -54.38
N TYR A 336 -2.88 10.87 -53.49
CA TYR A 336 -1.65 11.58 -53.84
C TYR A 336 -0.54 10.61 -54.29
N GLU A 337 0.02 10.91 -55.46
CA GLU A 337 1.23 10.30 -56.00
C GLU A 337 2.14 11.38 -56.56
N GLY A 338 3.41 11.40 -56.12
CA GLY A 338 4.36 12.41 -56.56
C GLY A 338 5.59 12.55 -55.66
N LYS A 339 5.94 13.80 -55.34
CA LYS A 339 7.12 14.10 -54.51
C LYS A 339 6.85 13.74 -53.06
N VAL A 340 7.89 13.34 -52.34
CA VAL A 340 7.81 13.15 -50.88
C VAL A 340 7.34 14.45 -50.22
N PRO A 341 6.34 14.40 -49.31
CA PRO A 341 5.87 15.58 -48.60
C PRO A 341 6.99 16.37 -47.94
N HIS A 342 6.80 17.67 -47.79
CA HIS A 342 7.76 18.55 -47.13
C HIS A 342 7.99 18.12 -45.67
N PHE A 343 9.20 18.31 -45.14
CA PHE A 343 9.60 17.94 -43.78
C PHE A 343 8.61 18.39 -42.69
N LYS A 344 7.99 19.57 -42.86
CA LYS A 344 6.97 20.14 -41.97
C LYS A 344 5.74 19.24 -41.72
N PHE A 345 5.50 18.25 -42.57
CA PHE A 345 4.37 17.34 -42.44
C PHE A 345 4.67 16.08 -41.61
N PHE A 346 5.91 15.92 -41.15
CA PHE A 346 6.35 14.85 -40.28
C PHE A 346 6.46 15.34 -38.83
N ASP A 347 6.46 14.40 -37.87
CA ASP A 347 7.53 14.33 -36.87
C ASP A 347 8.26 15.62 -36.45
N ASN A 348 7.79 16.46 -35.51
CA ASN A 348 8.67 17.48 -34.90
C ASN A 348 9.90 16.84 -34.23
N LYS A 349 9.84 15.54 -33.92
CA LYS A 349 10.96 14.72 -33.41
C LYS A 349 11.85 14.13 -34.50
N LEU A 350 11.47 14.23 -35.78
CA LEU A 350 12.25 13.74 -36.91
C LEU A 350 13.44 14.68 -37.16
N THR A 351 14.62 14.13 -37.39
CA THR A 351 15.78 14.94 -37.81
C THR A 351 15.79 15.17 -39.32
N LEU A 352 16.42 16.27 -39.75
CA LEU A 352 16.55 16.57 -41.19
C LEU A 352 17.31 15.47 -41.95
N ASP A 353 18.30 14.84 -41.32
CA ASP A 353 19.04 13.72 -41.90
C ASP A 353 18.17 12.48 -42.12
N GLN A 354 17.31 12.14 -41.15
CA GLN A 354 16.36 11.04 -41.30
C GLN A 354 15.34 11.32 -42.40
N TYR A 355 14.86 12.56 -42.52
CA TYR A 355 14.00 12.99 -43.60
C TYR A 355 14.69 12.87 -44.97
N ASN A 356 15.92 13.36 -45.09
CA ASN A 356 16.67 13.30 -46.34
C ASN A 356 16.95 11.85 -46.77
N ASN A 357 17.27 10.96 -45.82
CA ASN A 357 17.44 9.53 -46.08
C ASN A 357 16.12 8.86 -46.50
N TYR A 358 14.99 9.22 -45.89
CA TYR A 358 13.68 8.75 -46.34
C TYR A 358 13.39 9.25 -47.76
N LYS A 359 13.58 10.54 -48.00
CA LYS A 359 13.33 11.20 -49.29
C LYS A 359 14.16 10.61 -50.42
N SER A 360 15.43 10.27 -50.17
CA SER A 360 16.33 9.70 -51.19
C SER A 360 15.90 8.31 -51.69
N LYS A 361 14.93 7.66 -51.05
CA LYS A 361 14.39 6.37 -51.48
C LYS A 361 13.34 6.49 -52.60
N PHE A 362 12.95 7.71 -52.97
CA PHE A 362 11.88 7.97 -53.92
C PHE A 362 12.36 8.87 -55.06
N ASN A 363 11.98 8.53 -56.29
CA ASN A 363 12.24 9.31 -57.50
C ASN A 363 10.94 9.97 -57.98
N ASN A 364 10.34 10.82 -57.14
CA ASN A 364 9.04 11.49 -57.38
C ASN A 364 7.85 10.53 -57.61
N ASN A 365 7.93 9.31 -57.08
CA ASN A 365 6.93 8.25 -57.17
C ASN A 365 6.38 7.87 -55.79
N TRP A 366 6.41 8.80 -54.84
CA TRP A 366 5.90 8.58 -53.49
C TRP A 366 4.37 8.54 -53.52
N ASN A 367 3.76 7.48 -52.99
CA ASN A 367 2.32 7.26 -53.01
C ASN A 367 1.81 7.11 -51.56
N LEU A 368 0.86 7.97 -51.17
CA LEU A 368 0.40 8.03 -49.78
C LEU A 368 -0.19 6.71 -49.30
N LYS A 369 -1.06 6.05 -50.10
CA LYS A 369 -1.70 4.78 -49.72
C LYS A 369 -0.68 3.68 -49.51
N LYS A 370 0.25 3.51 -50.46
CA LYS A 370 1.28 2.47 -50.38
C LYS A 370 2.20 2.67 -49.17
N GLU A 371 2.59 3.91 -48.90
CA GLU A 371 3.47 4.22 -47.78
C GLU A 371 2.74 4.17 -46.43
N ALA A 372 1.45 4.52 -46.36
CA ALA A 372 0.64 4.37 -45.15
C ALA A 372 0.45 2.88 -44.77
N ILE A 373 0.07 2.04 -45.74
CA ILE A 373 -0.04 0.58 -45.54
C ILE A 373 1.29 0.03 -45.02
N LYS A 374 2.38 0.32 -45.73
CA LYS A 374 3.71 -0.15 -45.36
C LYS A 374 4.15 0.32 -43.98
N TYR A 375 3.85 1.58 -43.62
CA TYR A 375 4.22 2.14 -42.32
C TYR A 375 3.50 1.40 -41.18
N CYS A 376 2.18 1.26 -41.28
CA CYS A 376 1.36 0.60 -40.26
C CYS A 376 1.66 -0.91 -40.15
N GLU A 377 1.94 -1.60 -41.27
CA GLU A 377 2.42 -2.99 -41.25
C GLU A 377 3.79 -3.12 -40.57
N VAL A 378 4.72 -2.20 -40.85
CA VAL A 378 6.03 -2.16 -40.20
C VAL A 378 5.90 -1.96 -38.69
N ASP A 379 4.95 -1.15 -38.24
CA ASP A 379 4.69 -0.95 -36.81
C ASP A 379 4.21 -2.23 -36.13
N CYS A 380 3.23 -2.93 -36.70
CA CYS A 380 2.79 -4.23 -36.19
C CYS A 380 3.93 -5.27 -36.17
N ILE A 381 4.65 -5.44 -37.29
CA ILE A 381 5.74 -6.43 -37.39
C ILE A 381 6.86 -6.11 -36.38
N SER A 382 7.25 -4.84 -36.29
CA SER A 382 8.33 -4.42 -35.41
C SER A 382 7.95 -4.56 -33.93
N LEU A 383 6.71 -4.22 -33.56
CA LEU A 383 6.18 -4.45 -32.23
C LEU A 383 6.17 -5.95 -31.89
N TYR A 384 5.74 -6.80 -32.82
CA TYR A 384 5.71 -8.25 -32.62
C TYR A 384 7.11 -8.78 -32.31
N GLN A 385 8.11 -8.43 -33.13
CA GLN A 385 9.49 -8.85 -32.92
C GLN A 385 10.07 -8.36 -31.58
N VAL A 386 9.70 -7.16 -31.13
CA VAL A 386 10.12 -6.64 -29.83
C VAL A 386 9.50 -7.46 -28.69
N ILE A 387 8.18 -7.69 -28.73
CA ILE A 387 7.46 -8.43 -27.69
C ILE A 387 7.95 -9.88 -27.62
N ASP A 388 8.12 -10.53 -28.76
CA ASP A 388 8.64 -11.88 -28.91
C ASP A 388 10.02 -12.02 -28.26
N LYS A 389 10.96 -11.16 -28.66
CA LYS A 389 12.32 -11.15 -28.09
C LYS A 389 12.32 -10.85 -26.59
N PHE A 390 11.47 -9.92 -26.13
CA PHE A 390 11.32 -9.65 -24.71
C PHE A 390 10.74 -10.86 -23.95
N ALA A 391 9.72 -11.52 -24.49
CA ALA A 391 9.11 -12.71 -23.91
C ALA A 391 10.14 -13.83 -23.73
N ASP A 392 10.92 -14.11 -24.78
CA ASP A 392 12.02 -15.08 -24.77
C ASP A 392 13.05 -14.76 -23.67
N MET A 393 13.51 -13.51 -23.62
CA MET A 393 14.51 -13.09 -22.64
C MET A 393 14.02 -13.24 -21.21
N ILE A 394 12.77 -12.85 -20.92
CA ILE A 394 12.18 -12.99 -19.58
C ILE A 394 11.93 -14.45 -19.22
N PHE A 395 11.46 -15.25 -20.16
CA PHE A 395 11.25 -16.67 -19.93
C PHE A 395 12.57 -17.40 -19.67
N ASN A 396 13.61 -17.12 -20.45
CA ASN A 396 14.93 -17.75 -20.27
C ASN A 396 15.59 -17.37 -18.94
N LEU A 397 15.45 -16.12 -18.50
CA LEU A 397 16.03 -15.68 -17.23
C LEU A 397 15.25 -16.16 -16.01
N PHE A 398 13.92 -16.18 -16.07
CA PHE A 398 13.08 -16.28 -14.88
C PHE A 398 12.03 -17.41 -14.91
N GLY A 399 11.81 -18.04 -16.06
CA GLY A 399 10.74 -19.00 -16.28
C GLY A 399 9.35 -18.38 -16.18
N ILE A 400 9.17 -17.13 -16.62
CA ILE A 400 7.91 -16.39 -16.48
C ILE A 400 7.35 -16.00 -17.85
N ASN A 401 6.07 -16.31 -18.07
CA ASN A 401 5.34 -15.93 -19.28
C ASN A 401 4.77 -14.52 -19.15
N ILE A 402 5.30 -13.58 -19.95
CA ILE A 402 4.97 -12.14 -19.83
C ILE A 402 3.49 -11.85 -20.10
N HIS A 403 2.85 -12.62 -20.97
CA HIS A 403 1.47 -12.38 -21.41
C HIS A 403 0.43 -12.61 -20.32
N LYS A 404 0.78 -13.18 -19.17
CA LYS A 404 -0.11 -13.28 -18.00
C LYS A 404 -0.24 -11.96 -17.25
N TYR A 405 0.71 -11.05 -17.44
CA TYR A 405 0.82 -9.82 -16.66
C TYR A 405 0.41 -8.63 -17.51
N PRO A 406 -0.40 -7.70 -16.99
CA PRO A 406 -0.84 -6.53 -17.74
C PRO A 406 0.17 -5.37 -17.70
N THR A 407 0.99 -5.28 -16.64
CA THR A 407 1.87 -4.12 -16.41
C THR A 407 3.26 -4.54 -15.94
N LEU A 408 4.25 -3.68 -16.14
CA LEU A 408 5.60 -3.92 -15.69
C LEU A 408 5.71 -4.16 -14.18
N PRO A 409 5.06 -3.39 -13.27
CA PRO A 409 5.06 -3.70 -11.84
C PRO A 409 4.49 -5.08 -11.52
N SER A 410 3.45 -5.52 -12.23
CA SER A 410 2.87 -6.87 -12.04
C SER A 410 3.81 -7.98 -12.49
N LEU A 411 4.54 -7.78 -13.59
CA LEU A 411 5.57 -8.70 -14.07
C LEU A 411 6.79 -8.72 -13.15
N ALA A 412 7.24 -7.56 -12.66
CA ALA A 412 8.34 -7.43 -11.70
C ALA A 412 8.04 -8.20 -10.42
N PHE A 413 6.81 -8.07 -9.92
CA PHE A 413 6.34 -8.76 -8.74
C PHE A 413 6.23 -10.27 -8.93
N ALA A 414 5.80 -10.73 -10.11
CA ALA A 414 5.80 -12.15 -10.44
C ALA A 414 7.21 -12.75 -10.49
N ILE A 415 8.17 -12.03 -11.08
CA ILE A 415 9.59 -12.41 -11.06
C ILE A 415 10.12 -12.47 -9.62
N PHE A 416 9.84 -11.45 -8.80
CA PHE A 416 10.23 -11.44 -7.39
C PHE A 416 9.67 -12.64 -6.63
N ARG A 417 8.35 -12.87 -6.72
CA ARG A 417 7.66 -13.98 -6.03
C ARG A 417 8.08 -15.37 -6.50
N SER A 418 8.64 -15.51 -7.69
CA SER A 418 9.04 -16.81 -8.24
C SER A 418 10.52 -17.13 -8.06
N ASN A 419 11.38 -16.10 -8.10
CA ASN A 419 12.83 -16.29 -8.17
C ASN A 419 13.58 -15.79 -6.92
N PHE A 420 13.01 -14.85 -6.16
CA PHE A 420 13.75 -14.13 -5.13
C PHE A 420 13.10 -14.16 -3.73
N MET A 421 11.79 -14.43 -3.65
CA MET A 421 11.05 -14.40 -2.40
C MET A 421 11.05 -15.76 -1.68
N SER A 422 11.32 -15.72 -0.37
CA SER A 422 11.10 -16.84 0.55
C SER A 422 9.61 -17.04 0.87
N GLU A 423 9.24 -18.24 1.30
CA GLU A 423 7.86 -18.54 1.67
C GLU A 423 7.46 -17.88 3.00
N ASN A 424 6.19 -17.49 3.12
CA ASN A 424 5.56 -17.01 4.36
C ASN A 424 6.30 -15.87 5.09
N ILE A 425 6.93 -14.96 4.34
CA ILE A 425 7.74 -13.88 4.90
C ILE A 425 7.02 -12.52 4.89
N ILE A 426 6.43 -12.11 3.76
CA ILE A 426 5.78 -10.79 3.63
C ILE A 426 4.30 -10.90 4.00
N PRO A 427 3.81 -10.22 5.05
CA PRO A 427 2.40 -10.24 5.40
C PRO A 427 1.58 -9.50 4.34
N GLN A 428 0.44 -10.07 3.97
CA GLN A 428 -0.59 -9.34 3.22
C GLN A 428 -1.29 -8.40 4.19
N LEU A 429 -1.42 -7.12 3.84
CA LEU A 429 -2.06 -6.13 4.72
C LEU A 429 -3.24 -5.52 3.97
N SER A 430 -4.42 -5.65 4.56
CA SER A 430 -5.67 -5.04 4.09
C SER A 430 -6.49 -4.52 5.29
N GLY A 431 -7.58 -3.81 5.00
CA GLY A 431 -8.48 -3.28 6.03
C GLY A 431 -7.81 -2.27 6.96
N LYS A 432 -8.14 -2.33 8.25
CA LYS A 432 -7.72 -1.30 9.22
C LYS A 432 -6.21 -1.09 9.31
N ILE A 433 -5.40 -2.15 9.42
CA ILE A 433 -3.94 -2.03 9.50
C ILE A 433 -3.35 -1.39 8.23
N ALA A 434 -3.88 -1.75 7.06
CA ALA A 434 -3.43 -1.15 5.82
C ALA A 434 -3.80 0.33 5.74
N ASN A 435 -5.02 0.70 6.12
CA ASN A 435 -5.48 2.09 6.13
C ASN A 435 -4.70 2.94 7.14
N ASP A 436 -4.48 2.42 8.35
CA ASP A 436 -3.73 3.11 9.39
C ASP A 436 -2.28 3.36 8.93
N ILE A 437 -1.59 2.38 8.33
CA ILE A 437 -0.24 2.58 7.76
C ILE A 437 -0.27 3.53 6.56
N ARG A 438 -1.28 3.41 5.69
CA ARG A 438 -1.45 4.27 4.50
C ARG A 438 -1.65 5.73 4.87
N SER A 439 -2.25 6.03 6.03
CA SER A 439 -2.42 7.42 6.50
C SER A 439 -1.10 8.17 6.65
N GLY A 440 -0.01 7.48 7.00
CA GLY A 440 1.34 8.01 7.07
C GLY A 440 2.20 7.75 5.83
N TYR A 441 1.69 7.01 4.84
CA TYR A 441 2.45 6.64 3.66
C TYR A 441 2.56 7.83 2.70
N THR A 442 3.76 8.39 2.60
CA THR A 442 4.08 9.49 1.69
C THR A 442 5.13 9.06 0.67
N GLY A 443 5.19 9.75 -0.47
CA GLY A 443 6.18 9.52 -1.52
C GLY A 443 7.54 10.18 -1.24
N GLY A 444 8.25 10.55 -2.30
CA GLY A 444 9.44 11.40 -2.22
C GLY A 444 9.11 12.85 -1.86
N ALA A 445 10.07 13.56 -1.27
CA ALA A 445 9.93 14.98 -0.96
C ALA A 445 10.24 15.86 -2.18
N VAL A 446 9.38 16.85 -2.44
CA VAL A 446 9.58 17.83 -3.53
C VAL A 446 9.33 19.22 -2.97
N ASP A 447 10.40 19.99 -2.81
CA ASP A 447 10.35 21.28 -2.12
C ASP A 447 11.20 22.33 -2.85
N VAL A 448 10.69 23.55 -2.93
CA VAL A 448 11.43 24.75 -3.34
C VAL A 448 11.80 25.53 -2.08
N TYR A 449 13.10 25.68 -1.82
CA TYR A 449 13.59 26.43 -0.66
C TYR A 449 14.10 27.82 -1.05
N ILE A 450 14.82 27.90 -2.18
CA ILE A 450 15.36 29.16 -2.69
C ILE A 450 15.01 29.25 -4.17
N PRO A 451 14.07 30.13 -4.57
CA PRO A 451 13.57 30.18 -5.95
C PRO A 451 14.61 30.50 -7.01
N LYS A 452 15.70 31.19 -6.65
CA LYS A 452 16.70 31.62 -7.62
C LYS A 452 18.07 31.79 -6.97
N ALA A 453 19.09 31.26 -7.64
CA ALA A 453 20.48 31.51 -7.27
C ALA A 453 20.88 32.98 -7.48
N LYS A 454 21.76 33.50 -6.61
CA LYS A 454 22.33 34.84 -6.80
C LYS A 454 23.07 34.90 -8.14
N ARG A 455 23.05 36.06 -8.80
CA ARG A 455 23.74 36.26 -10.09
C ARG A 455 25.22 35.87 -9.95
N GLY A 456 25.72 35.06 -10.89
CA GLY A 456 27.11 34.57 -10.89
C GLY A 456 27.36 33.34 -10.00
N THR A 457 26.38 32.88 -9.22
CA THR A 457 26.50 31.61 -8.47
C THR A 457 26.16 30.43 -9.40
N LYS A 458 27.06 29.45 -9.47
CA LYS A 458 26.79 28.17 -10.13
C LYS A 458 25.90 27.29 -9.24
N THR A 459 25.02 26.52 -9.87
CA THR A 459 24.20 25.51 -9.18
C THR A 459 24.59 24.12 -9.69
N TYR A 460 24.82 23.20 -8.77
CA TYR A 460 25.15 21.80 -9.06
C TYR A 460 23.88 20.97 -8.87
N CYS A 461 23.51 20.23 -9.92
CA CYS A 461 22.36 19.34 -9.94
C CYS A 461 22.84 17.90 -9.80
N TYR A 462 22.42 17.25 -8.72
CA TYR A 462 22.74 15.87 -8.43
C TYR A 462 21.49 15.01 -8.37
N ASP A 463 21.61 13.75 -8.76
CA ASP A 463 20.55 12.74 -8.76
C ASP A 463 21.06 11.43 -8.11
N ALA A 464 20.30 10.83 -7.20
CA ALA A 464 20.71 9.61 -6.52
C ALA A 464 20.58 8.39 -7.42
N ASN A 465 21.66 7.63 -7.60
CA ASN A 465 21.63 6.44 -8.46
C ASN A 465 20.68 5.37 -7.92
N SER A 466 19.49 5.25 -8.52
CA SER A 466 18.47 4.26 -8.17
C SER A 466 18.12 4.31 -6.67
N LEU A 467 17.59 5.45 -6.21
CA LEU A 467 17.30 5.72 -4.80
C LEU A 467 16.50 4.60 -4.11
N TYR A 468 15.31 4.25 -4.60
CA TYR A 468 14.51 3.20 -3.95
C TYR A 468 15.24 1.84 -3.94
N PRO A 469 15.79 1.34 -5.07
CA PRO A 469 16.59 0.11 -5.07
C PRO A 469 17.78 0.12 -4.12
N SER A 470 18.46 1.27 -3.96
CA SER A 470 19.58 1.39 -3.03
C SER A 470 19.16 1.22 -1.57
N ASN A 471 17.90 1.54 -1.23
CA ASN A 471 17.35 1.31 0.10
C ASN A 471 16.76 -0.11 0.23
N MET A 472 16.45 -0.79 -0.87
CA MET A 472 15.97 -2.18 -0.83
C MET A 472 17.11 -3.19 -0.56
N ILE A 473 18.36 -2.85 -0.86
CA ILE A 473 19.46 -3.84 -0.84
C ILE A 473 19.86 -4.31 0.56
N ASP A 474 19.84 -3.43 1.55
CA ASP A 474 20.44 -3.66 2.87
C ASP A 474 19.58 -3.17 4.05
N LYS A 475 18.42 -2.56 3.80
CA LYS A 475 17.51 -2.11 4.86
C LYS A 475 16.57 -3.22 5.32
N LEU A 476 16.25 -3.18 6.61
CA LEU A 476 15.25 -4.05 7.21
C LEU A 476 13.86 -3.66 6.68
N MET A 477 13.12 -4.66 6.22
CA MET A 477 11.75 -4.54 5.74
C MET A 477 10.79 -5.20 6.75
N PRO A 478 9.57 -4.65 6.91
CA PRO A 478 8.56 -5.22 7.79
C PRO A 478 8.06 -6.58 7.26
N VAL A 479 8.35 -7.64 8.02
CA VAL A 479 8.01 -9.02 7.71
C VAL A 479 7.41 -9.73 8.92
N GLY A 480 6.96 -10.97 8.73
CA GLY A 480 6.33 -11.76 9.78
C GLY A 480 4.93 -11.29 10.15
N LEU A 481 4.39 -11.84 11.23
CA LEU A 481 3.08 -11.42 11.75
C LEU A 481 3.20 -10.03 12.42
N PRO A 482 2.36 -9.06 12.04
CA PRO A 482 2.34 -7.78 12.74
C PRO A 482 1.75 -7.94 14.13
N SER A 483 2.18 -7.09 15.06
CA SER A 483 1.50 -6.90 16.35
C SER A 483 0.99 -5.48 16.47
N TYR A 484 -0.29 -5.33 16.78
CA TYR A 484 -0.85 -4.06 17.21
C TYR A 484 -0.41 -3.77 18.64
N PHE A 485 -0.12 -2.51 18.95
CA PHE A 485 0.07 -2.08 20.33
C PHE A 485 -0.66 -0.78 20.65
N LYS A 486 -0.99 -0.57 21.93
CA LYS A 486 -1.54 0.66 22.48
C LYS A 486 -0.76 1.04 23.74
N GLY A 487 -0.30 2.29 23.82
CA GLY A 487 0.67 2.76 24.80
C GLY A 487 2.05 2.95 24.18
N ASP A 488 3.03 3.21 25.03
CA ASP A 488 4.41 3.49 24.60
C ASP A 488 5.22 2.18 24.53
N ILE A 489 5.42 1.68 23.31
CA ILE A 489 6.15 0.43 23.05
C ILE A 489 7.62 0.51 23.47
N THR A 490 8.22 1.71 23.50
CA THR A 490 9.66 1.88 23.78
C THR A 490 10.02 1.58 25.23
N LYS A 491 9.03 1.55 26.13
CA LYS A 491 9.21 1.13 27.53
C LYS A 491 9.52 -0.35 27.68
N VAL A 492 9.19 -1.16 26.68
CA VAL A 492 9.41 -2.62 26.67
C VAL A 492 10.43 -2.98 25.60
N ASP A 493 10.33 -2.39 24.42
CA ASP A 493 11.27 -2.58 23.32
C ASP A 493 11.72 -1.21 22.79
N PRO A 494 12.84 -0.66 23.29
CA PRO A 494 13.40 0.60 22.82
C PRO A 494 13.74 0.62 21.33
N ASN A 495 13.92 -0.57 20.72
CA ASN A 495 14.26 -0.73 19.30
C ASN A 495 13.06 -1.26 18.49
N ALA A 496 11.84 -1.07 18.98
CA ALA A 496 10.64 -1.52 18.30
C ALA A 496 10.63 -1.03 16.85
N PHE A 497 10.44 -1.98 15.93
CA PHE A 497 10.46 -1.74 14.50
C PHE A 497 9.05 -1.80 13.92
N GLY A 498 8.60 -0.73 13.27
CA GLY A 498 7.26 -0.68 12.69
C GLY A 498 6.75 0.74 12.43
N PHE A 499 5.43 0.92 12.54
CA PHE A 499 4.70 2.15 12.22
C PHE A 499 3.93 2.62 13.44
N PHE A 500 4.22 3.83 13.92
CA PHE A 500 3.75 4.35 15.20
C PHE A 500 2.94 5.62 14.99
N TYR A 501 1.75 5.67 15.57
CA TYR A 501 0.98 6.88 15.65
C TYR A 501 1.50 7.73 16.82
N CYS A 502 2.00 8.91 16.48
CA CYS A 502 2.71 9.78 17.41
C CYS A 502 2.07 11.15 17.48
N LYS A 503 2.16 11.81 18.64
CA LYS A 503 2.17 13.28 18.68
C LYS A 503 3.59 13.74 18.38
N ILE A 504 3.73 14.60 17.38
CA ILE A 504 5.00 15.03 16.80
C ILE A 504 5.18 16.49 17.15
N SER A 505 6.37 16.88 17.61
CA SER A 505 6.76 18.27 17.80
C SER A 505 8.04 18.55 17.03
N ALA A 506 7.97 19.39 16.01
CA ALA A 506 9.12 19.87 15.26
C ALA A 506 9.83 21.02 16.02
N PRO A 507 11.15 21.18 15.84
CA PRO A 507 11.87 22.37 16.33
C PRO A 507 11.40 23.64 15.61
N ASP A 508 11.27 24.76 16.34
CA ASP A 508 10.67 26.00 15.81
C ASP A 508 11.43 26.62 14.63
N ASN A 509 12.75 26.42 14.53
CA ASN A 509 13.62 27.10 13.56
C ASN A 509 14.30 26.14 12.57
N LEU A 510 13.70 24.98 12.29
CA LEU A 510 14.27 24.03 11.35
C LEU A 510 14.04 24.49 9.90
N LEU A 511 15.12 24.85 9.19
CA LEU A 511 15.06 25.42 7.83
C LEU A 511 14.43 24.47 6.81
N HIS A 512 14.73 23.18 6.92
CA HIS A 512 14.23 22.15 6.02
C HIS A 512 13.61 21.02 6.84
N PRO A 513 12.31 21.09 7.17
CA PRO A 513 11.61 20.01 7.86
C PRO A 513 11.67 18.70 7.07
N ILE A 514 11.71 17.57 7.79
CA ILE A 514 11.96 16.25 7.18
C ILE A 514 10.83 15.24 7.36
N ILE A 515 9.91 15.46 8.31
CA ILE A 515 8.74 14.60 8.50
C ILE A 515 7.59 15.12 7.66
N GLN A 516 7.14 14.33 6.70
CA GLN A 516 6.00 14.66 5.85
C GLN A 516 4.68 14.22 6.49
N THR A 517 3.62 14.96 6.21
CA THR A 517 2.24 14.64 6.58
C THR A 517 1.28 15.00 5.43
N HIS A 518 0.06 14.47 5.50
CA HIS A 518 -1.03 14.78 4.59
C HIS A 518 -1.82 15.98 5.09
N VAL A 519 -1.94 17.01 4.24
CA VAL A 519 -2.73 18.21 4.51
C VAL A 519 -3.85 18.32 3.50
N LYS A 520 -5.08 18.43 4.00
CA LYS A 520 -6.25 18.65 3.16
C LYS A 520 -6.30 20.12 2.75
N THR A 521 -6.32 20.36 1.45
CA THR A 521 -6.46 21.67 0.83
C THR A 521 -7.77 21.73 0.03
N LEU A 522 -8.13 22.91 -0.48
CA LEU A 522 -9.28 23.07 -1.38
C LEU A 522 -9.13 22.20 -2.66
N ASP A 523 -7.88 22.04 -3.15
CA ASP A 523 -7.55 21.25 -4.33
C ASP A 523 -7.28 19.76 -4.01
N GLY A 524 -7.69 19.28 -2.83
CA GLY A 524 -7.49 17.91 -2.38
C GLY A 524 -6.33 17.73 -1.40
N ILE A 525 -5.84 16.50 -1.28
CA ILE A 525 -4.78 16.15 -0.31
C ILE A 525 -3.42 16.49 -0.91
N ARG A 526 -2.61 17.23 -0.16
CA ARG A 526 -1.21 17.54 -0.47
C ARG A 526 -0.30 16.92 0.59
N THR A 527 0.92 16.60 0.20
CA THR A 527 1.97 16.17 1.14
C THR A 527 2.91 17.35 1.40
N MET A 528 3.19 17.64 2.67
CA MET A 528 4.17 18.67 3.06
C MET A 528 4.89 18.30 4.34
N ALA A 529 6.02 18.94 4.64
CA ALA A 529 6.75 18.77 5.88
C ALA A 529 6.60 20.03 6.77
N PRO A 530 5.70 20.03 7.78
CA PRO A 530 5.41 21.22 8.56
C PRO A 530 6.36 21.43 9.75
N LEU A 531 6.27 22.62 10.34
CA LEU A 531 6.75 22.94 11.68
C LEU A 531 5.57 22.95 12.67
N GLY A 532 5.88 22.98 13.98
CA GLY A 532 4.88 22.98 15.04
C GLY A 532 4.52 21.59 15.54
N GLN A 533 3.27 21.38 15.93
CA GLN A 533 2.77 20.14 16.52
C GLN A 533 1.62 19.55 15.71
N TRP A 534 1.66 18.25 15.48
CA TRP A 534 0.61 17.50 14.80
C TRP A 534 0.67 16.03 15.20
N ASN A 535 -0.33 15.24 14.78
CA ASN A 535 -0.35 13.81 15.01
C ASN A 535 -0.35 13.07 13.68
N ASP A 536 0.47 12.04 13.55
CA ASP A 536 0.51 11.23 12.33
C ASP A 536 1.07 9.82 12.60
N MET A 537 0.88 8.92 11.64
CA MET A 537 1.51 7.60 11.59
C MET A 537 2.90 7.72 10.97
N ILE A 538 3.95 7.38 11.73
CA ILE A 538 5.35 7.53 11.31
C ILE A 538 6.07 6.19 11.38
N PHE A 539 6.92 5.92 10.39
CA PHE A 539 7.80 4.76 10.43
C PHE A 539 8.91 4.94 11.48
N SER A 540 9.13 3.94 12.32
CA SER A 540 10.12 3.94 13.43
C SER A 540 11.51 4.47 13.04
N GLU A 541 12.01 4.15 11.85
CA GLU A 541 13.32 4.64 11.40
C GLU A 541 13.33 6.15 11.04
N GLU A 542 12.19 6.72 10.66
CA GLU A 542 12.08 8.17 10.47
C GLU A 542 12.11 8.90 11.80
N ILE A 543 11.53 8.31 12.86
CA ILE A 543 11.62 8.81 14.23
C ILE A 543 13.10 8.84 14.66
N ASN A 544 13.81 7.73 14.49
CA ASN A 544 15.24 7.61 14.81
C ASN A 544 16.09 8.65 14.08
N ASN A 545 15.74 8.98 12.83
CA ASN A 545 16.43 10.02 12.07
C ASN A 545 16.08 11.44 12.56
N ALA A 546 14.80 11.71 12.81
CA ALA A 546 14.31 13.05 13.13
C ALA A 546 14.67 13.52 14.55
N ILE A 547 14.77 12.61 15.52
CA ILE A 547 15.23 12.96 16.88
C ILE A 547 16.60 13.64 16.86
N LYS A 548 17.48 13.27 15.91
CA LYS A 548 18.82 13.88 15.73
C LYS A 548 18.74 15.36 15.35
N LEU A 549 17.62 15.81 14.78
CA LEU A 549 17.34 17.20 14.42
C LEU A 549 16.52 17.93 15.48
N GLY A 550 16.26 17.32 16.65
CA GLY A 550 15.55 17.92 17.77
C GLY A 550 14.03 17.71 17.77
N TYR A 551 13.51 16.86 16.88
CA TYR A 551 12.09 16.46 16.94
C TYR A 551 11.80 15.69 18.23
N LYS A 552 10.58 15.85 18.76
CA LYS A 552 10.06 15.07 19.90
C LYS A 552 8.84 14.28 19.47
N PHE A 553 8.71 13.06 20.00
CA PHE A 553 7.64 12.13 19.69
C PHE A 553 7.02 11.57 20.97
N GLU A 554 5.69 11.61 21.07
CA GLU A 554 4.91 10.87 22.06
C GLU A 554 4.20 9.72 21.35
N ILE A 555 4.66 8.48 21.57
CA ILE A 555 4.08 7.29 20.93
C ILE A 555 2.78 6.90 21.65
N LEU A 556 1.69 6.77 20.90
CA LEU A 556 0.36 6.49 21.45
C LEU A 556 -0.10 5.05 21.17
N TRP A 557 0.12 4.56 19.97
CA TRP A 557 -0.26 3.22 19.50
C TRP A 557 0.42 2.96 18.15
N GLY A 558 0.34 1.73 17.64
CA GLY A 558 0.87 1.44 16.31
C GLY A 558 0.94 -0.05 16.00
N TYR A 559 1.83 -0.38 15.06
CA TYR A 559 2.08 -1.74 14.61
C TYR A 559 3.57 -2.03 14.60
N THR A 560 4.00 -3.12 15.24
CA THR A 560 5.37 -3.63 15.17
C THR A 560 5.46 -4.82 14.22
N PHE A 561 6.64 -4.99 13.63
CA PHE A 561 6.98 -6.04 12.68
C PHE A 561 8.35 -6.62 13.01
N LYS A 562 8.62 -7.83 12.53
CA LYS A 562 10.00 -8.32 12.43
C LYS A 562 10.70 -7.57 11.28
N GLY A 563 11.97 -7.22 11.44
CA GLY A 563 12.78 -6.63 10.38
C GLY A 563 13.69 -7.65 9.71
N GLU A 564 13.63 -7.78 8.38
CA GLU A 564 14.56 -8.62 7.61
C GLU A 564 14.96 -7.99 6.26
N ILE A 565 16.14 -8.34 5.74
CA ILE A 565 16.61 -7.90 4.42
C ILE A 565 16.12 -8.89 3.36
N ILE A 566 15.08 -8.52 2.60
CA ILE A 566 14.38 -9.45 1.68
C ILE A 566 14.57 -9.17 0.19
N PHE A 567 15.16 -8.02 -0.20
CA PHE A 567 15.33 -7.65 -1.61
C PHE A 567 16.78 -7.69 -2.11
N LYS A 568 17.74 -8.08 -1.26
CA LYS A 568 19.17 -8.07 -1.56
C LYS A 568 19.50 -8.78 -2.87
N ASP A 569 19.00 -10.00 -3.05
CA ASP A 569 19.33 -10.81 -4.23
C ASP A 569 18.65 -10.28 -5.49
N TYR A 570 17.41 -9.78 -5.37
CA TYR A 570 16.71 -9.11 -6.47
C TYR A 570 17.47 -7.88 -6.97
N VAL A 571 17.85 -6.98 -6.06
CA VAL A 571 18.56 -5.74 -6.41
C VAL A 571 19.95 -6.06 -6.97
N LYS A 572 20.70 -6.97 -6.35
CA LYS A 572 22.03 -7.38 -6.82
C LYS A 572 21.97 -7.98 -8.22
N PHE A 573 21.00 -8.85 -8.49
CA PHE A 573 20.85 -9.49 -9.80
C PHE A 573 20.72 -8.44 -10.91
N PHE A 574 19.72 -7.55 -10.81
CA PHE A 574 19.49 -6.54 -11.85
C PHE A 574 20.59 -5.48 -11.90
N HIS A 575 21.15 -5.08 -10.76
CA HIS A 575 22.26 -4.14 -10.77
C HIS A 575 23.52 -4.72 -11.44
N ASN A 576 23.83 -6.00 -11.24
CA ASN A 576 24.92 -6.67 -11.93
C ASN A 576 24.65 -6.80 -13.43
N LEU A 577 23.41 -7.15 -13.81
CA LEU A 577 23.00 -7.20 -15.21
C LEU A 577 23.18 -5.84 -15.92
N ARG A 578 22.92 -4.72 -15.24
CA ARG A 578 23.20 -3.37 -15.76
C ARG A 578 24.69 -3.06 -15.95
N LYS A 579 25.59 -3.73 -15.24
CA LYS A 579 27.04 -3.55 -15.37
C LYS A 579 27.62 -4.40 -16.48
N GLU A 580 27.07 -5.60 -16.67
CA GLU A 580 27.52 -6.57 -17.67
C GLU A 580 27.22 -6.10 -19.09
N TYR A 581 26.05 -5.48 -19.32
CA TYR A 581 25.61 -5.09 -20.65
C TYR A 581 25.69 -3.57 -20.87
N PRO A 582 26.08 -3.10 -22.07
CA PRO A 582 26.09 -1.68 -22.40
C PRO A 582 24.67 -1.09 -22.41
N LYS A 583 24.54 0.23 -22.27
CA LYS A 583 23.23 0.93 -22.22
C LYS A 583 22.36 0.69 -23.48
N SER A 584 22.98 0.39 -24.61
CA SER A 584 22.29 0.08 -25.87
C SER A 584 21.70 -1.34 -25.92
N HIS A 585 22.08 -2.23 -25.00
CA HIS A 585 21.66 -3.62 -25.01
C HIS A 585 20.30 -3.81 -24.31
N PRO A 586 19.40 -4.66 -24.83
CA PRO A 586 18.05 -4.82 -24.25
C PRO A 586 18.07 -5.35 -22.81
N LEU A 587 19.04 -6.19 -22.43
CA LEU A 587 19.18 -6.63 -21.03
C LEU A 587 19.47 -5.48 -20.05
N ASN A 588 20.19 -4.44 -20.48
CA ASN A 588 20.43 -3.27 -19.61
C ASN A 588 19.11 -2.50 -19.38
N TYR A 589 18.33 -2.33 -20.44
CA TYR A 589 16.99 -1.73 -20.36
C TYR A 589 16.07 -2.54 -19.44
N ILE A 590 15.96 -3.85 -19.67
CA ILE A 590 15.20 -4.80 -18.84
C ILE A 590 15.59 -4.65 -17.37
N ALA A 591 16.90 -4.66 -17.08
CA ALA A 591 17.38 -4.56 -15.73
C ALA A 591 17.03 -3.22 -15.06
N LYS A 592 17.13 -2.10 -15.80
CA LYS A 592 16.74 -0.77 -15.31
C LYS A 592 15.25 -0.72 -14.95
N ILE A 593 14.39 -1.22 -15.83
CA ILE A 593 12.94 -1.09 -15.64
C ILE A 593 12.45 -1.99 -14.49
N PHE A 594 12.94 -3.23 -14.39
CA PHE A 594 12.55 -4.13 -13.29
C PHE A 594 13.03 -3.63 -11.93
N LEU A 595 14.27 -3.16 -11.87
CA LEU A 595 14.86 -2.65 -10.63
C LEU A 595 13.99 -1.55 -9.99
N ASN A 596 13.38 -0.68 -10.80
CA ASN A 596 12.58 0.46 -10.31
C ASN A 596 11.08 0.16 -10.16
N SER A 597 10.53 -0.86 -10.82
CA SER A 597 9.08 -1.08 -10.89
C SER A 597 8.51 -1.98 -9.80
N LEU A 598 9.34 -2.66 -9.00
CA LEU A 598 8.87 -3.61 -7.99
C LEU A 598 8.16 -2.93 -6.81
N TYR A 599 8.78 -1.89 -6.21
CA TYR A 599 8.33 -1.38 -4.91
C TYR A 599 6.89 -0.84 -4.95
N GLY A 600 6.51 -0.15 -6.03
CA GLY A 600 5.19 0.48 -6.18
C GLY A 600 4.05 -0.54 -6.14
N ARG A 601 4.31 -1.81 -6.48
CA ARG A 601 3.30 -2.87 -6.39
C ARG A 601 2.84 -3.12 -4.95
N PHE A 602 3.74 -2.99 -3.98
CA PHE A 602 3.42 -3.22 -2.57
C PHE A 602 2.54 -2.11 -1.98
N GLY A 603 2.56 -0.91 -2.55
CA GLY A 603 1.78 0.25 -2.10
C GLY A 603 0.49 0.48 -2.88
N MET A 604 0.07 -0.49 -3.71
CA MET A 604 -1.17 -0.38 -4.49
C MET A 604 -2.39 -0.30 -3.57
N ASP A 605 -3.39 0.49 -3.95
CA ASP A 605 -4.71 0.40 -3.32
C ASP A 605 -5.43 -0.88 -3.74
N ASP A 606 -5.92 -1.63 -2.77
CA ASP A 606 -6.75 -2.80 -3.00
C ASP A 606 -8.26 -2.47 -3.02
N GLN A 607 -8.63 -1.22 -2.76
CA GLN A 607 -9.99 -0.71 -2.93
C GLN A 607 -10.23 -0.31 -4.40
N PHE A 608 -10.54 -1.29 -5.23
CA PHE A 608 -10.88 -1.05 -6.63
C PHE A 608 -12.37 -0.76 -6.81
N ASN A 609 -12.67 0.23 -7.65
CA ASN A 609 -14.02 0.44 -8.18
C ASN A 609 -14.44 -0.77 -9.01
N ILE A 610 -15.73 -1.14 -8.96
CA ILE A 610 -16.30 -2.07 -9.91
C ILE A 610 -16.64 -1.31 -11.19
N ILE A 611 -16.43 -1.98 -12.32
CA ILE A 611 -16.64 -1.44 -13.66
C ILE A 611 -17.59 -2.37 -14.39
N ASN A 612 -18.73 -1.85 -14.83
CA ASN A 612 -19.69 -2.59 -15.64
C ASN A 612 -19.99 -1.83 -16.94
N ILE A 613 -20.25 -2.59 -18.01
CA ILE A 613 -20.80 -2.07 -19.26
C ILE A 613 -22.24 -2.57 -19.34
N ILE A 614 -23.20 -1.65 -19.43
CA ILE A 614 -24.62 -1.94 -19.33
C ILE A 614 -25.32 -1.37 -20.57
N HIS A 615 -26.17 -2.16 -21.22
CA HIS A 615 -27.01 -1.65 -22.30
C HIS A 615 -28.01 -0.63 -21.75
N LYS A 616 -28.25 0.46 -22.46
CA LYS A 616 -29.07 1.59 -22.00
C LYS A 616 -30.49 1.18 -21.57
N ASP A 617 -31.05 0.15 -22.21
CA ASP A 617 -32.37 -0.40 -21.84
C ASP A 617 -32.42 -0.94 -20.40
N PHE A 618 -31.31 -1.44 -19.85
CA PHE A 618 -31.23 -1.99 -18.49
C PHE A 618 -30.58 -1.03 -17.49
N TYR A 619 -30.05 0.10 -17.96
CA TYR A 619 -29.37 1.06 -17.11
C TYR A 619 -30.28 1.68 -16.02
N PRO A 620 -31.56 2.04 -16.29
CA PRO A 620 -32.44 2.59 -15.25
C PRO A 620 -32.60 1.67 -14.04
N ASP A 621 -32.74 0.37 -14.26
CA ASP A 621 -32.86 -0.62 -13.18
C ASP A 621 -31.56 -0.72 -12.36
N PHE A 622 -30.42 -0.66 -13.04
CA PHE A 622 -29.12 -0.63 -12.37
C PHE A 622 -28.92 0.66 -11.56
N GLU A 623 -29.23 1.82 -12.13
CA GLU A 623 -29.11 3.12 -11.47
C GLU A 623 -30.00 3.17 -10.22
N ASN A 624 -31.23 2.69 -10.29
CA ASN A 624 -32.13 2.60 -9.13
C ASN A 624 -31.56 1.74 -8.00
N LYS A 625 -30.80 0.69 -8.33
CA LYS A 625 -30.21 -0.23 -7.34
C LYS A 625 -28.93 0.30 -6.71
N TYR A 626 -28.11 1.05 -7.46
CA TYR A 626 -26.75 1.45 -7.06
C TYR A 626 -26.53 2.97 -7.02
N PHE A 627 -27.60 3.78 -7.02
CA PHE A 627 -27.56 5.23 -7.16
C PHE A 627 -26.48 5.92 -6.30
N ASP A 628 -26.46 5.64 -4.99
CA ASP A 628 -25.53 6.25 -4.02
C ASP A 628 -24.07 5.78 -4.19
N ASN A 629 -23.85 4.69 -4.93
CA ASN A 629 -22.55 4.06 -5.12
C ASN A 629 -21.90 4.43 -6.45
N ILE A 630 -22.65 5.00 -7.40
CA ILE A 630 -22.14 5.37 -8.73
C ILE A 630 -21.21 6.58 -8.60
N ILE A 631 -20.00 6.44 -9.14
CA ILE A 631 -18.93 7.45 -9.08
C ILE A 631 -18.87 8.21 -10.41
N GLU A 632 -18.92 7.47 -11.51
CA GLU A 632 -18.70 8.01 -12.86
C GLU A 632 -19.46 7.16 -13.90
N LYS A 633 -19.93 7.81 -14.97
CA LYS A 633 -20.54 7.16 -16.12
C LYS A 633 -20.01 7.73 -17.42
N ILE A 634 -19.76 6.86 -18.40
CA ILE A 634 -19.27 7.20 -19.74
C ILE A 634 -20.21 6.59 -20.78
N ASP A 635 -20.68 7.42 -21.72
CA ASP A 635 -21.58 7.00 -22.80
C ASP A 635 -20.82 6.25 -23.90
N LEU A 636 -21.35 5.09 -24.32
CA LEU A 636 -20.79 4.21 -25.35
C LEU A 636 -21.88 3.80 -26.36
N ASP A 637 -22.48 4.78 -27.04
CA ASP A 637 -23.65 4.59 -27.92
C ASP A 637 -24.81 3.90 -27.21
N ASP A 638 -25.14 2.66 -27.53
CA ASP A 638 -26.24 1.90 -26.93
C ASP A 638 -25.90 1.38 -25.52
N TYR A 639 -24.66 1.59 -25.07
CA TYR A 639 -24.16 1.14 -23.77
C TYR A 639 -23.70 2.31 -22.90
N VAL A 640 -23.60 2.06 -21.60
CA VAL A 640 -23.01 2.95 -20.60
C VAL A 640 -21.96 2.17 -19.81
N LEU A 641 -20.75 2.72 -19.73
CA LEU A 641 -19.70 2.24 -18.84
C LEU A 641 -19.85 2.94 -17.49
N VAL A 642 -20.02 2.17 -16.42
CA VAL A 642 -20.33 2.67 -15.07
C VAL A 642 -19.25 2.26 -14.08
N PHE A 643 -18.76 3.22 -13.31
CA PHE A 643 -17.87 3.02 -12.18
C PHE A 643 -18.64 3.17 -10.88
N TYR A 644 -18.55 2.20 -9.98
CA TYR A 644 -19.26 2.26 -8.70
C TYR A 644 -18.49 1.55 -7.58
N ASN A 645 -18.74 1.98 -6.33
CA ASN A 645 -18.15 1.37 -5.13
C ASN A 645 -18.91 0.10 -4.75
N LYS A 646 -18.18 -0.91 -4.23
CA LYS A 646 -18.77 -2.09 -3.59
C LYS A 646 -19.71 -1.68 -2.46
N THR A 647 -20.82 -2.41 -2.31
CA THR A 647 -21.68 -2.33 -1.12
C THR A 647 -21.13 -3.24 -0.02
N ASP A 648 -21.34 -2.89 1.26
CA ASP A 648 -20.84 -3.66 2.43
C ASP A 648 -21.25 -5.15 2.44
N SER A 649 -22.24 -5.54 1.64
CA SER A 649 -22.74 -6.91 1.46
C SER A 649 -21.93 -7.78 0.49
N GLU A 650 -21.00 -7.22 -0.28
CA GLU A 650 -20.16 -7.99 -1.23
C GLU A 650 -18.86 -8.42 -0.55
N GLU A 651 -18.82 -9.67 -0.07
CA GLU A 651 -17.62 -10.26 0.55
C GLU A 651 -16.40 -10.15 -0.39
N ASP A 652 -15.38 -9.41 0.05
CA ASP A 652 -14.14 -9.29 -0.71
C ASP A 652 -13.22 -10.49 -0.45
N ASN A 653 -13.41 -11.54 -1.25
CA ASN A 653 -12.56 -12.74 -1.24
C ASN A 653 -11.20 -12.54 -1.94
N SER A 654 -10.87 -11.32 -2.37
CA SER A 654 -9.68 -11.04 -3.15
C SER A 654 -8.38 -11.09 -2.31
N THR A 655 -7.37 -11.77 -2.85
CA THR A 655 -6.00 -11.77 -2.30
C THR A 655 -5.12 -10.89 -3.16
N HIS A 656 -5.18 -9.58 -2.92
CA HIS A 656 -4.47 -8.62 -3.77
C HIS A 656 -2.92 -8.71 -3.68
N ASN A 657 -2.39 -9.54 -2.76
CA ASN A 657 -0.95 -9.72 -2.53
C ASN A 657 -0.26 -8.34 -2.37
N VAL A 658 -0.86 -7.48 -1.55
CA VAL A 658 -0.41 -6.11 -1.25
C VAL A 658 0.14 -6.08 0.17
N SER A 659 1.18 -5.29 0.40
CA SER A 659 1.70 -5.03 1.73
C SER A 659 2.21 -3.60 1.81
N ILE A 660 1.31 -2.69 2.23
CA ILE A 660 1.61 -1.26 2.30
C ILE A 660 2.82 -0.96 3.18
N SER A 661 3.05 -1.78 4.22
CA SER A 661 4.20 -1.67 5.12
C SER A 661 5.55 -1.69 4.38
N ILE A 662 5.69 -2.52 3.34
CA ILE A 662 6.91 -2.61 2.52
C ILE A 662 7.12 -1.31 1.74
N ALA A 663 6.09 -0.83 1.04
CA ALA A 663 6.20 0.40 0.24
C ALA A 663 6.45 1.63 1.12
N ALA A 664 5.76 1.71 2.27
CA ALA A 664 5.94 2.78 3.23
C ALA A 664 7.36 2.78 3.84
N ALA A 665 7.92 1.62 4.18
CA ALA A 665 9.30 1.52 4.65
C ALA A 665 10.31 1.94 3.57
N ILE A 666 10.17 1.47 2.32
CA ILE A 666 11.09 1.82 1.22
C ILE A 666 11.11 3.32 0.95
N THR A 667 9.94 3.96 0.90
CA THR A 667 9.82 5.41 0.69
C THR A 667 10.33 6.22 1.88
N ALA A 668 10.08 5.77 3.10
CA ALA A 668 10.65 6.35 4.32
C ALA A 668 12.18 6.30 4.32
N TYR A 669 12.79 5.15 4.00
CA TYR A 669 14.24 5.05 3.88
C TYR A 669 14.81 5.96 2.78
N ALA A 670 14.10 6.11 1.66
CA ALA A 670 14.48 7.06 0.62
C ALA A 670 14.48 8.52 1.14
N ARG A 671 13.47 8.92 1.93
CA ARG A 671 13.45 10.24 2.58
C ARG A 671 14.56 10.40 3.61
N ILE A 672 14.81 9.37 4.43
CA ILE A 672 15.94 9.36 5.38
C ILE A 672 17.26 9.56 4.64
N HIS A 673 17.48 8.84 3.55
CA HIS A 673 18.66 8.98 2.71
C HIS A 673 18.81 10.42 2.19
N MET A 674 17.74 11.02 1.67
CA MET A 674 17.79 12.39 1.14
C MET A 674 17.88 13.46 2.24
N SER A 675 17.45 13.16 3.46
CA SER A 675 17.49 14.10 4.59
C SER A 675 18.91 14.51 4.98
N GLN A 676 19.94 13.73 4.64
CA GLN A 676 21.35 14.08 4.89
C GLN A 676 21.80 15.35 4.14
N PHE A 677 21.09 15.72 3.06
CA PHE A 677 21.34 16.94 2.30
C PHE A 677 20.48 18.12 2.78
N LYS A 678 19.52 17.87 3.67
CA LYS A 678 18.69 18.89 4.31
C LYS A 678 19.39 19.40 5.56
N ASN A 679 19.26 20.71 5.83
CA ASN A 679 19.90 21.39 6.97
C ASN A 679 21.42 21.22 7.04
N ASN A 680 22.07 20.96 5.89
CA ASN A 680 23.51 20.86 5.81
C ASN A 680 24.14 22.27 5.71
N PRO A 681 25.08 22.65 6.60
CA PRO A 681 25.67 23.98 6.60
C PRO A 681 26.71 24.21 5.48
N ASP A 682 27.21 23.15 4.84
CA ASP A 682 28.29 23.24 3.85
C ASP A 682 27.84 23.86 2.51
N PHE A 683 26.53 23.89 2.27
CA PHE A 683 25.92 24.42 1.05
C PHE A 683 24.52 24.99 1.30
N LYS A 684 24.05 25.78 0.34
CA LYS A 684 22.65 26.21 0.26
C LYS A 684 21.89 25.25 -0.64
N LEU A 685 20.83 24.67 -0.10
CA LEU A 685 19.89 23.85 -0.84
C LEU A 685 18.83 24.76 -1.49
N PHE A 686 18.70 24.69 -2.81
CA PHE A 686 17.72 25.47 -3.56
C PHE A 686 16.41 24.71 -3.76
N TYR A 687 16.53 23.45 -4.17
CA TYR A 687 15.42 22.61 -4.62
C TYR A 687 15.76 21.14 -4.39
N THR A 688 14.73 20.35 -4.13
CA THR A 688 14.77 18.89 -4.09
C THR A 688 13.57 18.31 -4.82
N ASP A 689 13.76 17.22 -5.55
CA ASP A 689 12.67 16.42 -6.12
C ASP A 689 13.01 14.95 -6.03
N THR A 690 12.38 14.27 -5.07
CA THR A 690 12.47 12.83 -4.80
C THR A 690 13.87 12.32 -4.50
N ASP A 691 14.72 12.22 -5.51
CA ASP A 691 16.09 11.71 -5.52
C ASP A 691 17.13 12.73 -5.99
N SER A 692 16.70 13.95 -6.34
CA SER A 692 17.57 15.02 -6.83
C SER A 692 17.71 16.18 -5.85
N ILE A 693 18.89 16.83 -5.86
CA ILE A 693 19.15 18.06 -5.11
C ILE A 693 19.86 19.10 -6.00
N PHE A 694 19.60 20.37 -5.68
CA PHE A 694 20.22 21.52 -6.34
C PHE A 694 20.91 22.38 -5.31
N VAL A 695 22.23 22.51 -5.40
CA VAL A 695 23.07 23.13 -4.37
C VAL A 695 24.07 24.12 -4.97
N ASN A 696 24.53 25.10 -4.18
CA ASN A 696 25.48 26.13 -4.67
C ASN A 696 26.95 25.68 -4.65
N LYS A 697 27.25 24.49 -4.16
CA LYS A 697 28.61 23.96 -3.99
C LYS A 697 28.65 22.50 -4.37
N ALA A 698 29.78 22.05 -4.91
CA ALA A 698 29.98 20.63 -5.18
C ALA A 698 29.91 19.81 -3.87
N LEU A 699 29.27 18.63 -3.94
CA LEU A 699 29.26 17.68 -2.85
C LEU A 699 30.65 17.07 -2.64
N ALA A 700 30.91 16.59 -1.41
CA ALA A 700 32.13 15.87 -1.10
C ALA A 700 32.24 14.56 -1.92
N ASP A 701 33.45 14.20 -2.36
CA ASP A 701 33.71 13.08 -3.27
C ASP A 701 33.18 11.73 -2.75
N TYR A 702 33.17 11.52 -1.43
CA TYR A 702 32.66 10.28 -0.85
C TYR A 702 31.14 10.12 -1.02
N LEU A 703 30.39 11.19 -1.27
CA LEU A 703 28.95 11.16 -1.55
C LEU A 703 28.65 10.98 -3.05
N VAL A 704 29.64 11.20 -3.92
CA VAL A 704 29.45 11.28 -5.38
C VAL A 704 29.93 10.01 -6.08
N SER A 705 29.15 9.51 -7.05
CA SER A 705 29.57 8.46 -7.97
C SER A 705 28.63 8.39 -9.17
N ASN A 706 29.17 8.09 -10.35
CA ASN A 706 28.36 7.87 -11.56
C ASN A 706 27.70 6.48 -11.62
N THR A 707 28.07 5.55 -10.74
CA THR A 707 27.70 4.14 -10.88
C THR A 707 27.31 3.44 -9.58
N LYS A 708 27.73 3.93 -8.41
CA LYS A 708 27.40 3.28 -7.13
C LYS A 708 25.96 3.62 -6.71
N LEU A 709 25.18 2.59 -6.41
CA LEU A 709 23.81 2.71 -5.87
C LEU A 709 23.77 3.64 -4.65
N GLY A 710 22.76 4.50 -4.60
CA GLY A 710 22.53 5.44 -3.50
C GLY A 710 23.54 6.58 -3.39
N LYS A 711 24.60 6.61 -4.21
CA LYS A 711 25.46 7.80 -4.30
C LYS A 711 24.87 8.80 -5.30
N MET A 712 25.23 10.06 -5.11
CA MET A 712 24.79 11.16 -5.96
C MET A 712 25.60 11.19 -7.26
N LYS A 713 24.92 11.20 -8.40
CA LYS A 713 25.50 11.43 -9.73
C LYS A 713 25.37 12.92 -10.06
N LEU A 714 26.47 13.55 -10.46
CA LEU A 714 26.42 14.92 -10.98
C LEU A 714 25.79 14.88 -12.37
N GLU A 715 24.56 15.36 -12.50
CA GLU A 715 23.85 15.39 -13.79
C GLU A 715 24.23 16.64 -14.58
N ASN A 716 24.19 17.81 -13.94
CA ASN A 716 24.41 19.08 -14.62
C ASN A 716 25.08 20.11 -13.69
N VAL A 717 25.82 21.04 -14.30
CA VAL A 717 26.24 22.29 -13.67
C VAL A 717 25.53 23.43 -14.39
N LEU A 718 24.89 24.30 -13.63
CA LEU A 718 23.98 25.33 -14.12
C LEU A 718 24.57 26.72 -13.89
N THR A 719 24.47 27.57 -14.91
CA THR A 719 24.79 29.01 -14.82
C THR A 719 23.60 29.81 -14.31
N LYS A 720 22.38 29.31 -14.53
CA LYS A 720 21.14 29.89 -14.04
C LYS A 720 20.13 28.78 -13.75
N ALA A 721 19.48 28.88 -12.60
CA ALA A 721 18.36 28.01 -12.22
C ALA A 721 17.28 28.88 -11.57
N ILE A 722 16.05 28.71 -12.03
CA ILE A 722 14.86 29.35 -11.47
C ILE A 722 13.86 28.24 -11.13
N PHE A 723 13.46 28.17 -9.86
CA PHE A 723 12.48 27.24 -9.33
C PHE A 723 11.25 28.06 -8.91
N ILE A 724 10.12 27.86 -9.59
CA ILE A 724 8.89 28.63 -9.34
C ILE A 724 8.02 27.89 -8.34
N SER A 725 7.84 26.59 -8.56
CA SER A 725 7.06 25.69 -7.72
C SER A 725 7.59 24.25 -7.90
N PRO A 726 7.15 23.29 -7.07
CA PRO A 726 7.46 21.88 -7.28
C PRO A 726 7.24 21.46 -8.74
N LYS A 727 8.28 20.91 -9.37
CA LYS A 727 8.31 20.44 -10.76
C LYS A 727 8.11 21.52 -11.83
N VAL A 728 8.22 22.80 -11.48
CA VAL A 728 8.16 23.92 -12.41
C VAL A 728 9.41 24.77 -12.26
N TYR A 729 10.36 24.59 -13.18
CA TYR A 729 11.65 25.26 -13.15
C TYR A 729 12.20 25.51 -14.56
N CYS A 730 13.17 26.42 -14.66
CA CYS A 730 13.93 26.66 -15.89
C CYS A 730 15.42 26.63 -15.58
N LEU A 731 16.16 25.80 -16.32
CA LEU A 731 17.59 25.56 -16.12
C LEU A 731 18.38 25.96 -17.37
N LEU A 732 19.49 26.66 -17.15
CA LEU A 732 20.51 26.93 -18.16
C LEU A 732 21.81 26.29 -17.72
N THR A 733 22.27 25.30 -18.49
CA THR A 733 23.51 24.58 -18.22
C THR A 733 24.74 25.41 -18.63
N VAL A 734 25.92 25.01 -18.16
CA VAL A 734 27.19 25.65 -18.56
C VAL A 734 27.51 25.45 -20.05
N ASP A 735 27.05 24.36 -20.66
CA ASP A 735 27.17 24.09 -22.10
C ASP A 735 26.07 24.76 -22.96
N GLY A 736 25.28 25.68 -22.37
CA GLY A 736 24.31 26.50 -23.11
C GLY A 736 22.99 25.81 -23.44
N LYS A 737 22.71 24.64 -22.87
CA LYS A 737 21.42 23.96 -23.06
C LYS A 737 20.36 24.55 -22.13
N PHE A 738 19.20 24.80 -22.71
CA PHE A 738 17.99 25.18 -22.00
C PHE A 738 17.14 23.93 -21.72
N ASN A 739 16.83 23.70 -20.45
CA ASN A 739 15.81 22.75 -20.04
C ASN A 739 14.64 23.55 -19.43
N LEU A 740 13.48 23.43 -20.06
CA LEU A 740 12.21 24.03 -19.65
C LEU A 740 11.31 22.99 -19.00
#